data_AF-A0A6B0T192-F1
#
_entry.id   AF-A0A6B0T192-F1
#
_cell.length_a   1.000
_cell.length_b   1.000
_cell.length_c   1.000
_cell.angle_alpha   90.00
_cell.angle_beta   90.00
_cell.angle_gamma   90.00
#
_symmetry.space_group_name_H-M   'P 1'
#
loop_
_entity.id
_entity.type
_entity.pdbx_description
1 polymer ?
#
loop_
_entity_poly.entity_id
_entity_poly.type
_entity_poly.pdbx_seq_one_letter_code
_entity_poly.pdbx_strand_id
1 'polypeptide(L)'
;MSDRSPGRPPLVAVVAVSLCVVLAAGIVGVSDAVEGTDSVENVRSTVFGSDEVDDTALADLDTVQADADRGGLPDENTSTLEVIAADGDRFRYRIVVESGARPAVVDGHSADREDTIRYNGDGTVTIDGATGDGSGDAYVVTGEVRSVQVFGNVSQYRIELDGERVTDDPLPAANGSDAGNGDGDGVDEDDDTPDAGDDGESGPPDGSEAGPPDDGDAGAPDDADPDPPENDTQTPASTTEPPTDTPDQQDGTPEAGEDSDPNQPAETPDDTSDQSGDSPAREIDACTVVDEPGRYELADDLGVDGDGGDSDDGVCLHVRAPDVVLDGNGNSVVGDGSEDSIGLLLLNGTPRSGDVGDPLTNVTVRDVRVTGFDTGVQAGSLDAVGTSFTLVEVNASGNAGSGVYFNEVDDSTLRNVTASDNGIGVHLWETYDIEVRGLAVEDNDAQGLYLAQNVGRSTFSDVRAVGNGDGDDNRAAIRLSTDVVDNRIVDSVVADNGGPGIGFSDSRDNVVRDTTIEDNVAPGVVGDFAGADRLERVTIRGNGDAQLRVKRGELGVTELAVGDALTVSFVDGVADLGFGGDDPFEFDTLERESLPGDPPGTPVAREALSVSGAAVPTELSFELDGTADPDAVDLWRYDGDDWHRVADGTVTDGQFTATVNDGGVLVPLESTLDTEEEGTTETTTGTPEAPEDNETATPATPEDDQTATATATPGTPEETETGTGTPGGDTNETEASGTEEGTETPGADDSETATPETADSETATPETADSETATPETADSETATPEANESETETATP
;
A
#
# COMPACT_ATOMS: atom_id res chain seq x y z
N MET A 1 -55.21 35.00 48.25
CA MET A 1 -55.20 33.55 48.49
C MET A 1 -55.66 32.92 47.19
N SER A 2 -54.90 33.05 46.10
CA SER A 2 -53.49 32.67 45.92
C SER A 2 -53.37 31.17 45.78
N ASP A 3 -53.34 30.70 44.54
CA ASP A 3 -52.16 29.96 44.08
C ASP A 3 -51.87 30.30 42.61
N ARG A 4 -50.62 30.16 42.18
CA ARG A 4 -50.14 30.42 40.81
C ARG A 4 -49.27 29.25 40.37
N SER A 5 -49.76 28.44 39.42
CA SER A 5 -48.88 27.53 38.68
C SER A 5 -47.93 28.33 37.78
N PRO A 6 -46.61 28.03 37.77
CA PRO A 6 -45.71 28.52 36.74
C PRO A 6 -45.94 27.75 35.43
N GLY A 7 -45.81 28.44 34.29
CA GLY A 7 -45.88 27.82 32.96
C GLY A 7 -44.55 27.22 32.52
N ARG A 8 -44.62 26.23 31.63
CA ARG A 8 -43.44 25.68 30.93
C ARG A 8 -42.91 26.68 29.88
N PRO A 9 -41.59 26.76 29.64
CA PRO A 9 -41.03 27.49 28.51
C PRO A 9 -41.26 26.75 27.17
N PRO A 10 -41.16 27.44 26.01
CA PRO A 10 -41.21 26.81 24.70
C PRO A 10 -39.88 26.12 24.36
N LEU A 11 -39.92 25.02 23.60
CA LEU A 11 -38.74 24.51 22.90
C LEU A 11 -38.38 25.48 21.77
N VAL A 12 -37.09 25.78 21.63
CA VAL A 12 -36.52 26.50 20.49
C VAL A 12 -35.84 25.46 19.60
N ALA A 13 -36.25 25.38 18.33
CA ALA A 13 -35.54 24.59 17.33
C ALA A 13 -34.26 25.34 16.93
N VAL A 14 -33.12 24.66 16.99
CA VAL A 14 -31.86 25.16 16.45
C VAL A 14 -31.82 24.76 14.98
N VAL A 15 -31.92 25.75 14.09
CA VAL A 15 -31.69 25.56 12.65
C VAL A 15 -30.19 25.66 12.41
N ALA A 16 -29.58 24.56 11.97
CA ALA A 16 -28.23 24.62 11.40
C ALA A 16 -28.29 25.36 10.07
N VAL A 17 -27.53 26.45 9.94
CA VAL A 17 -27.39 27.20 8.69
C VAL A 17 -26.04 26.84 8.09
N SER A 18 -26.03 25.94 7.11
CA SER A 18 -24.84 25.72 6.28
C SER A 18 -24.55 26.98 5.46
N LEU A 19 -23.41 27.61 5.73
CA LEU A 19 -22.98 28.82 5.04
C LEU A 19 -21.98 28.45 3.94
N CYS A 20 -22.48 28.02 2.77
CA CYS A 20 -21.65 27.94 1.57
C CYS A 20 -21.32 29.36 1.09
N VAL A 21 -20.03 29.72 1.07
CA VAL A 21 -19.55 30.97 0.45
C VAL A 21 -18.97 30.65 -0.91
N VAL A 22 -19.78 30.87 -1.95
CA VAL A 22 -19.32 30.89 -3.34
C VAL A 22 -18.56 32.18 -3.60
N LEU A 23 -17.29 32.09 -4.03
CA LEU A 23 -16.50 33.24 -4.48
C LEU A 23 -16.27 33.17 -6.00
N ALA A 24 -17.21 33.77 -6.74
CA ALA A 24 -17.07 34.04 -8.17
C ALA A 24 -17.06 35.56 -8.44
N ALA A 25 -16.19 35.98 -9.36
CA ALA A 25 -15.73 37.34 -9.60
C ALA A 25 -16.79 38.45 -9.81
N GLY A 26 -16.39 39.70 -9.50
CA GLY A 26 -16.51 40.76 -10.53
C GLY A 26 -17.27 42.08 -10.22
N ILE A 27 -16.55 43.05 -9.65
CA ILE A 27 -16.61 44.53 -9.92
C ILE A 27 -17.94 45.32 -9.70
N VAL A 28 -17.77 46.56 -9.20
CA VAL A 28 -18.68 47.74 -9.21
C VAL A 28 -19.57 47.96 -7.98
N GLY A 29 -18.94 48.40 -6.90
CA GLY A 29 -19.17 49.74 -6.33
C GLY A 29 -20.55 50.12 -5.78
N VAL A 30 -20.70 50.04 -4.46
CA VAL A 30 -21.46 51.03 -3.68
C VAL A 30 -20.61 51.50 -2.50
N SER A 31 -20.31 52.79 -2.47
CA SER A 31 -19.76 53.49 -1.31
C SER A 31 -20.87 54.01 -0.39
N ASP A 32 -20.52 54.22 0.88
CA ASP A 32 -21.29 54.80 1.99
C ASP A 32 -22.10 53.86 2.91
N ALA A 33 -21.93 54.13 4.21
CA ALA A 33 -22.65 53.63 5.40
C ALA A 33 -22.38 52.18 5.85
N VAL A 34 -21.35 51.97 6.69
CA VAL A 34 -21.51 51.96 8.17
C VAL A 34 -20.19 52.43 8.82
N GLU A 35 -20.21 53.56 9.55
CA GLU A 35 -19.14 53.90 10.50
C GLU A 35 -19.48 53.31 11.88
N GLY A 36 -18.57 52.52 12.44
CA GLY A 36 -18.36 52.40 13.89
C GLY A 36 -19.16 51.36 14.67
N THR A 37 -18.58 50.18 14.85
CA THR A 37 -18.59 49.42 16.13
C THR A 37 -17.30 48.62 16.27
N ASP A 38 -16.27 49.19 16.91
CA ASP A 38 -15.16 48.42 17.45
C ASP A 38 -15.64 47.63 18.69
N SER A 39 -15.62 46.29 18.59
CA SER A 39 -15.36 45.31 19.68
C SER A 39 -16.10 43.99 19.43
N VAL A 40 -15.33 42.93 19.17
CA VAL A 40 -15.82 41.56 18.94
C VAL A 40 -16.50 40.94 20.18
N GLU A 41 -16.22 41.48 21.38
CA GLU A 41 -16.81 41.03 22.66
C GLU A 41 -18.36 41.06 22.70
N ASN A 42 -19.01 41.89 21.89
CA ASN A 42 -20.47 42.07 21.95
C ASN A 42 -21.25 40.97 21.19
N VAL A 43 -20.60 40.19 20.31
CA VAL A 43 -21.22 39.06 19.61
C VAL A 43 -21.31 37.84 20.53
N ARG A 44 -20.25 37.58 21.33
CA ARG A 44 -20.18 36.45 22.28
C ARG A 44 -21.33 36.44 23.29
N SER A 45 -21.81 37.61 23.71
CA SER A 45 -22.91 37.77 24.69
C SER A 45 -24.32 37.49 24.13
N THR A 46 -24.49 37.48 22.80
CA THR A 46 -25.82 37.46 22.16
C THR A 46 -26.21 36.08 21.62
N VAL A 47 -25.25 35.20 21.34
CA VAL A 47 -25.48 33.87 20.74
C VAL A 47 -25.47 32.75 21.79
N PHE A 48 -24.59 32.83 22.80
CA PHE A 48 -24.48 31.82 23.85
C PHE A 48 -24.96 32.40 25.19
N GLY A 49 -26.02 31.81 25.74
CA GLY A 49 -26.52 32.15 27.07
C GLY A 49 -25.47 31.79 28.12
N SER A 50 -25.14 32.73 28.99
CA SER A 50 -24.18 32.52 30.06
C SER A 50 -24.78 31.68 31.21
N ASP A 51 -24.67 30.36 31.12
CA ASP A 51 -24.53 29.42 32.24
C ASP A 51 -24.08 28.05 31.69
N GLU A 52 -22.96 27.53 32.23
CA GLU A 52 -22.37 26.18 31.99
C GLU A 52 -22.04 25.79 30.53
N VAL A 53 -20.81 26.13 30.10
CA VAL A 53 -20.11 25.51 28.94
C VAL A 53 -19.06 24.55 29.50
N ASP A 54 -18.92 23.37 28.90
CA ASP A 54 -17.94 22.35 29.27
C ASP A 54 -16.52 22.79 28.84
N ASP A 55 -15.56 22.76 29.77
CA ASP A 55 -14.17 23.17 29.52
C ASP A 55 -13.47 22.27 28.49
N THR A 56 -13.98 21.06 28.22
CA THR A 56 -13.43 20.17 27.18
C THR A 56 -13.84 20.58 25.76
N ALA A 57 -15.08 21.00 25.55
CA ALA A 57 -15.56 21.47 24.24
C ALA A 57 -14.88 22.77 23.77
N LEU A 58 -14.31 23.54 24.70
CA LEU A 58 -13.52 24.74 24.39
C LEU A 58 -12.10 24.41 23.92
N ALA A 59 -11.53 23.25 24.28
CA ALA A 59 -10.21 22.82 23.82
C ALA A 59 -10.24 22.33 22.36
N ASP A 60 -11.27 21.57 21.97
CA ASP A 60 -11.44 21.13 20.58
C ASP A 60 -11.76 22.31 19.65
N LEU A 61 -12.54 23.30 20.12
CA LEU A 61 -12.80 24.53 19.37
C LEU A 61 -11.55 25.41 19.20
N ASP A 62 -10.69 25.55 20.22
CA ASP A 62 -9.39 26.24 20.07
C ASP A 62 -8.46 25.47 19.10
N THR A 63 -8.60 24.14 18.98
CA THR A 63 -7.78 23.32 18.07
C THR A 63 -8.26 23.45 16.61
N VAL A 64 -9.56 23.27 16.35
CA VAL A 64 -10.15 23.46 15.01
C VAL A 64 -10.03 24.91 14.54
N GLN A 65 -10.12 25.89 15.45
CA GLN A 65 -9.90 27.29 15.11
C GLN A 65 -8.41 27.60 14.88
N ALA A 66 -7.48 26.91 15.54
CA ALA A 66 -6.05 27.03 15.23
C ALA A 66 -5.69 26.51 13.83
N ASP A 67 -6.41 25.54 13.28
CA ASP A 67 -6.19 25.09 11.90
C ASP A 67 -6.88 25.98 10.86
N ALA A 68 -8.08 26.49 11.15
CA ALA A 68 -8.77 27.43 10.27
C ALA A 68 -8.06 28.81 10.19
N ASP A 69 -7.52 29.32 11.30
CA ASP A 69 -6.79 30.60 11.35
C ASP A 69 -5.29 30.44 10.97
N ARG A 70 -4.79 29.21 10.74
CA ARG A 70 -3.44 28.93 10.17
C ARG A 70 -3.36 29.07 8.65
N GLY A 71 -4.49 29.17 7.96
CA GLY A 71 -4.56 29.73 6.61
C GLY A 71 -4.23 31.22 6.64
N GLY A 72 -2.96 31.53 6.89
CA GLY A 72 -2.52 32.82 7.41
C GLY A 72 -3.07 34.01 6.64
N LEU A 73 -3.59 34.99 7.39
CA LEU A 73 -3.66 36.38 6.93
C LEU A 73 -2.28 36.74 6.35
N PRO A 74 -2.18 37.51 5.26
CA PRO A 74 -0.92 37.74 4.56
C PRO A 74 0.09 38.46 5.45
N ASP A 75 0.91 37.67 6.15
CA ASP A 75 1.99 38.12 7.01
C ASP A 75 3.10 38.73 6.17
N GLU A 76 3.72 39.80 6.66
CA GLU A 76 4.78 40.54 5.94
C GLU A 76 6.10 39.75 5.79
N ASN A 77 6.10 38.44 6.10
CA ASN A 77 7.25 37.52 6.10
C ASN A 77 6.97 36.20 5.33
N THR A 78 6.24 36.26 4.21
CA THR A 78 6.15 35.14 3.26
C THR A 78 7.27 35.24 2.23
N SER A 79 7.95 34.12 1.96
CA SER A 79 8.91 33.97 0.85
C SER A 79 8.42 32.91 -0.14
N THR A 80 8.79 33.06 -1.41
CA THR A 80 8.67 32.00 -2.41
C THR A 80 9.86 31.06 -2.29
N LEU A 81 9.62 29.75 -2.29
CA LEU A 81 10.65 28.71 -2.38
C LEU A 81 10.40 27.90 -3.66
N GLU A 82 11.42 27.78 -4.51
CA GLU A 82 11.39 26.98 -5.75
C GLU A 82 12.50 25.93 -5.73
N VAL A 83 12.17 24.68 -6.05
CA VAL A 83 13.10 23.55 -6.21
C VAL A 83 13.07 23.12 -7.67
N ILE A 84 14.18 23.25 -8.39
CA ILE A 84 14.17 23.15 -9.85
C ILE A 84 15.25 22.18 -10.33
N ALA A 85 14.86 21.22 -11.16
CA ALA A 85 15.76 20.26 -11.79
C ALA A 85 16.55 20.86 -12.96
N ALA A 86 17.64 20.19 -13.32
CA ALA A 86 18.21 20.28 -14.64
C ALA A 86 17.57 19.23 -15.57
N ASP A 87 17.68 19.45 -16.88
CA ASP A 87 17.20 18.51 -17.90
C ASP A 87 17.83 17.11 -17.71
N GLY A 88 17.01 16.06 -17.58
CA GLY A 88 17.44 14.66 -17.62
C GLY A 88 17.70 13.95 -16.27
N ASP A 89 17.50 14.61 -15.13
CA ASP A 89 17.56 13.98 -13.80
C ASP A 89 16.22 14.18 -13.05
N ARG A 90 15.63 13.13 -12.45
CA ARG A 90 14.57 13.21 -11.42
C ARG A 90 15.19 12.96 -10.04
N PHE A 91 14.79 13.74 -9.03
CA PHE A 91 15.26 13.58 -7.65
C PHE A 91 14.17 13.88 -6.63
N ARG A 92 14.34 13.35 -5.42
CA ARG A 92 13.45 13.64 -4.28
C ARG A 92 14.12 14.64 -3.35
N TYR A 93 13.35 15.43 -2.63
CA TYR A 93 13.88 16.37 -1.64
C TYR A 93 13.02 16.41 -0.38
N ARG A 94 13.66 16.82 0.72
CA ARG A 94 13.04 17.10 2.02
C ARG A 94 13.53 18.45 2.53
N ILE A 95 12.62 19.39 2.70
CA ILE A 95 12.91 20.76 3.15
C ILE A 95 12.15 21.03 4.44
N VAL A 96 12.81 21.59 5.45
CA VAL A 96 12.15 21.96 6.71
C VAL A 96 12.14 23.48 6.87
N VAL A 97 10.99 24.06 7.19
CA VAL A 97 10.79 25.52 7.36
C VAL A 97 10.18 25.86 8.73
N GLU A 98 10.39 27.07 9.22
CA GLU A 98 10.11 27.46 10.62
C GLU A 98 8.66 27.79 11.01
N SER A 99 7.69 27.82 10.10
CA SER A 99 6.30 28.15 10.49
C SER A 99 5.23 27.56 9.58
N GLY A 100 5.40 27.66 8.26
CA GLY A 100 4.35 27.29 7.32
C GLY A 100 4.87 27.08 5.92
N ALA A 101 4.18 26.23 5.16
CA ALA A 101 4.34 26.09 3.73
C ALA A 101 2.97 25.83 3.09
N ARG A 102 2.82 26.20 1.82
CA ARG A 102 1.67 25.83 0.97
C ARG A 102 2.10 25.80 -0.50
N PRO A 103 1.43 25.01 -1.36
CA PRO A 103 1.68 25.03 -2.80
C PRO A 103 1.58 26.44 -3.40
N ALA A 104 2.39 26.68 -4.42
CA ALA A 104 2.43 27.91 -5.20
C ALA A 104 2.64 27.60 -6.68
N VAL A 105 2.55 28.64 -7.52
CA VAL A 105 2.97 28.60 -8.92
C VAL A 105 3.84 29.82 -9.18
N VAL A 106 5.11 29.62 -9.52
CA VAL A 106 6.09 30.70 -9.79
C VAL A 106 6.93 30.32 -11.00
N ASP A 107 7.10 31.25 -11.94
CA ASP A 107 7.86 31.10 -13.19
C ASP A 107 7.57 29.85 -14.05
N GLY A 108 6.42 29.18 -13.81
CA GLY A 108 5.99 27.96 -14.50
C GLY A 108 6.21 26.68 -13.69
N HIS A 109 6.90 26.79 -12.55
CA HIS A 109 7.08 25.77 -11.53
C HIS A 109 5.89 25.76 -10.57
N SER A 110 5.43 24.58 -10.18
CA SER A 110 4.32 24.38 -9.24
C SER A 110 4.56 23.14 -8.42
N ALA A 111 4.27 23.18 -7.12
CA ALA A 111 4.27 21.96 -6.31
C ALA A 111 3.21 21.00 -6.87
N ASP A 112 3.64 19.78 -7.19
CA ASP A 112 2.78 18.74 -7.75
C ASP A 112 1.90 18.13 -6.64
N ARG A 113 0.87 17.35 -6.99
CA ARG A 113 -0.09 16.80 -5.99
C ARG A 113 0.55 15.78 -5.05
N GLU A 114 1.66 15.20 -5.48
CA GLU A 114 2.49 14.23 -4.77
C GLU A 114 3.34 14.92 -3.68
N ASP A 115 3.48 16.25 -3.72
CA ASP A 115 4.24 17.00 -2.72
C ASP A 115 3.47 17.08 -1.39
N THR A 116 4.08 16.55 -0.33
CA THR A 116 3.46 16.53 0.99
C THR A 116 3.99 17.66 1.88
N ILE A 117 3.09 18.32 2.58
CA ILE A 117 3.40 19.41 3.53
C ILE A 117 2.93 19.00 4.92
N ARG A 118 3.86 18.56 5.76
CA ARG A 118 3.58 18.00 7.09
C ARG A 118 4.00 18.96 8.20
N TYR A 119 3.04 19.38 9.03
CA TYR A 119 3.31 20.19 10.21
C TYR A 119 3.90 19.32 11.34
N ASN A 120 5.05 19.70 11.90
CA ASN A 120 5.80 18.88 12.85
C ASN A 120 5.37 19.04 14.32
N GLY A 121 4.51 20.01 14.65
CA GLY A 121 4.07 20.29 16.02
C GLY A 121 5.11 20.96 16.93
N ASP A 122 6.38 21.02 16.53
CA ASP A 122 7.46 21.76 17.20
C ASP A 122 7.59 23.22 16.73
N GLY A 123 6.72 23.65 15.81
CA GLY A 123 6.74 24.93 15.13
C GLY A 123 7.20 24.84 13.67
N THR A 124 7.87 23.77 13.27
CA THR A 124 8.35 23.59 11.89
C THR A 124 7.34 22.86 10.99
N VAL A 125 7.58 22.97 9.68
CA VAL A 125 6.87 22.24 8.63
C VAL A 125 7.89 21.55 7.74
N THR A 126 7.67 20.29 7.43
CA THR A 126 8.44 19.54 6.43
C THR A 126 7.69 19.54 5.10
N ILE A 127 8.40 19.82 4.03
CA ILE A 127 7.99 19.68 2.64
C ILE A 127 8.77 18.49 2.07
N ASP A 128 8.08 17.45 1.63
CA ASP A 128 8.64 16.26 0.99
C ASP A 128 8.09 16.16 -0.44
N GLY A 129 8.96 16.30 -1.44
CA GLY A 129 8.55 16.41 -2.85
C GLY A 129 9.55 15.80 -3.83
N ALA A 130 9.22 15.79 -5.12
CA ALA A 130 10.04 15.11 -6.13
C ALA A 130 9.92 15.73 -7.54
N THR A 131 11.00 16.35 -8.01
CA THR A 131 11.03 17.07 -9.29
C THR A 131 12.04 16.47 -10.28
N GLY A 132 11.90 16.78 -11.57
CA GLY A 132 12.81 16.25 -12.60
C GLY A 132 12.68 16.85 -14.00
N ASP A 133 13.56 16.45 -14.91
CA ASP A 133 13.48 16.74 -16.35
C ASP A 133 13.32 18.22 -16.74
N GLY A 134 13.94 19.11 -15.96
CA GLY A 134 13.87 20.57 -16.15
C GLY A 134 12.60 21.22 -15.57
N SER A 135 11.69 20.44 -15.01
CA SER A 135 10.58 20.91 -14.18
C SER A 135 11.08 21.44 -12.82
N GLY A 136 10.14 21.92 -12.02
CA GLY A 136 10.42 22.46 -10.71
C GLY A 136 9.14 22.75 -9.95
N ASP A 137 9.29 22.77 -8.63
CA ASP A 137 8.20 22.68 -7.68
C ASP A 137 8.25 23.95 -6.82
N ALA A 138 7.10 24.56 -6.52
CA ALA A 138 7.04 25.91 -5.96
C ALA A 138 6.09 26.00 -4.75
N TYR A 139 6.55 26.71 -3.71
CA TYR A 139 5.83 26.89 -2.45
C TYR A 139 5.88 28.34 -1.98
N VAL A 140 4.84 28.76 -1.26
CA VAL A 140 4.93 29.94 -0.38
C VAL A 140 5.22 29.44 1.02
N VAL A 141 6.36 29.84 1.58
CA VAL A 141 6.82 29.47 2.91
C VAL A 141 6.83 30.67 3.86
N THR A 142 6.68 30.40 5.16
CA THR A 142 6.86 31.39 6.24
C THR A 142 7.91 30.92 7.24
N GLY A 143 8.77 31.84 7.65
CA GLY A 143 9.94 31.57 8.51
C GLY A 143 11.22 31.22 7.74
N GLU A 144 12.30 30.89 8.45
CA GLU A 144 13.57 30.48 7.83
C GLU A 144 13.49 29.03 7.31
N VAL A 145 14.21 28.73 6.22
CA VAL A 145 14.51 27.35 5.82
C VAL A 145 15.57 26.79 6.78
N ARG A 146 15.23 25.74 7.52
CA ARG A 146 16.09 25.08 8.52
C ARG A 146 17.01 24.03 7.94
N SER A 147 16.52 23.24 6.99
CA SER A 147 17.31 22.22 6.30
C SER A 147 16.78 21.96 4.91
N VAL A 148 17.68 21.50 4.05
CA VAL A 148 17.39 20.95 2.72
C VAL A 148 18.17 19.65 2.64
N GLN A 149 17.48 18.58 2.23
CA GLN A 149 18.07 17.30 1.86
C GLN A 149 17.59 16.95 0.46
N VAL A 150 18.48 16.39 -0.35
CA VAL A 150 18.19 15.96 -1.72
C VAL A 150 18.69 14.53 -1.86
N PHE A 151 17.85 13.66 -2.42
CA PHE A 151 18.05 12.23 -2.49
C PHE A 151 18.13 11.76 -3.95
N GLY A 152 19.05 10.82 -4.22
CA GLY A 152 19.32 10.29 -5.55
C GLY A 152 20.61 10.81 -6.16
N ASN A 153 20.96 10.30 -7.34
CA ASN A 153 22.14 10.72 -8.11
C ASN A 153 21.86 12.03 -8.87
N VAL A 154 21.69 13.14 -8.15
CA VAL A 154 21.58 14.47 -8.78
C VAL A 154 22.90 14.86 -9.44
N SER A 155 22.89 15.06 -10.77
CA SER A 155 24.02 15.70 -11.44
C SER A 155 23.95 17.22 -11.27
N GLN A 156 22.75 17.82 -11.37
CA GLN A 156 22.51 19.26 -11.26
C GLN A 156 21.09 19.59 -10.78
N TYR A 157 20.98 20.49 -9.79
CA TYR A 157 19.71 21.11 -9.37
C TYR A 157 19.92 22.57 -8.96
N ARG A 158 18.83 23.29 -8.67
CA ARG A 158 18.87 24.59 -7.99
C ARG A 158 17.71 24.75 -7.03
N ILE A 159 17.95 25.48 -5.95
CA ILE A 159 16.89 25.95 -5.06
C ILE A 159 17.01 27.46 -4.98
N GLU A 160 15.87 28.15 -5.11
CA GLU A 160 15.77 29.59 -5.09
C GLU A 160 14.78 30.02 -4.01
N LEU A 161 15.13 31.08 -3.26
CA LEU A 161 14.28 31.71 -2.25
C LEU A 161 14.08 33.17 -2.65
N ASP A 162 12.83 33.57 -2.90
CA ASP A 162 12.46 34.87 -3.49
C ASP A 162 13.18 35.19 -4.81
N GLY A 163 13.47 34.17 -5.62
CA GLY A 163 14.25 34.28 -6.87
C GLY A 163 15.77 34.48 -6.65
N GLU A 164 16.26 34.39 -5.41
CA GLU A 164 17.70 34.33 -5.11
C GLU A 164 18.15 32.87 -4.91
N ARG A 165 19.08 32.39 -5.74
CA ARG A 165 19.66 31.05 -5.62
C ARG A 165 20.35 30.85 -4.26
N VAL A 166 19.89 29.86 -3.50
CA VAL A 166 20.44 29.51 -2.17
C VAL A 166 21.38 28.30 -2.18
N THR A 167 21.45 27.55 -3.29
CA THR A 167 22.40 26.44 -3.49
C THR A 167 23.73 26.91 -4.08
N ASP A 168 24.84 26.64 -3.38
CA ASP A 168 26.20 27.04 -3.76
C ASP A 168 26.75 26.39 -5.04
N ASP A 169 26.17 25.27 -5.50
CA ASP A 169 26.68 24.56 -6.69
C ASP A 169 26.38 25.33 -7.99
N PRO A 170 27.37 25.54 -8.88
CA PRO A 170 27.19 26.34 -10.09
C PRO A 170 26.62 25.54 -11.27
N LEU A 171 25.42 25.88 -11.71
CA LEU A 171 24.96 25.51 -13.06
C LEU A 171 25.86 26.17 -14.12
N PRO A 172 26.20 25.48 -15.23
CA PRO A 172 26.71 26.16 -16.42
C PRO A 172 25.63 27.12 -16.92
N ALA A 173 26.01 28.37 -17.18
CA ALA A 173 25.05 29.40 -17.57
C ALA A 173 24.22 28.98 -18.79
N ALA A 174 22.89 29.06 -18.67
CA ALA A 174 21.96 28.80 -19.77
C ALA A 174 22.37 29.62 -20.99
N ASN A 175 22.59 28.94 -22.13
CA ASN A 175 22.96 29.60 -23.38
C ASN A 175 21.73 30.32 -23.96
N GLY A 176 21.46 31.52 -23.45
CA GLY A 176 20.39 32.39 -23.93
C GLY A 176 20.58 32.74 -25.40
N SER A 177 19.86 32.04 -26.28
CA SER A 177 19.76 32.34 -27.70
C SER A 177 18.33 32.68 -28.12
N ASP A 178 17.69 33.61 -27.43
CA ASP A 178 16.62 34.41 -28.02
C ASP A 178 16.90 35.91 -27.86
N ALA A 179 17.21 36.54 -29.00
CA ALA A 179 17.29 37.99 -29.16
C ALA A 179 17.20 38.40 -30.64
N GLY A 180 16.06 38.13 -31.26
CA GLY A 180 15.43 39.08 -32.19
C GLY A 180 15.76 39.04 -33.69
N ASN A 181 14.68 39.04 -34.49
CA ASN A 181 14.36 40.18 -35.35
C ASN A 181 12.86 40.16 -35.71
N GLY A 182 12.24 41.34 -35.74
CA GLY A 182 10.85 41.52 -36.16
C GLY A 182 10.69 42.14 -37.54
N ASP A 183 9.43 42.47 -37.85
CA ASP A 183 8.92 43.28 -38.97
C ASP A 183 9.08 42.76 -40.41
N GLY A 184 7.96 42.62 -41.14
CA GLY A 184 8.00 42.61 -42.61
C GLY A 184 6.86 41.93 -43.39
N ASP A 185 5.69 42.55 -43.44
CA ASP A 185 4.78 42.64 -44.60
C ASP A 185 4.75 41.52 -45.70
N GLY A 186 3.74 40.64 -45.63
CA GLY A 186 2.70 40.54 -46.68
C GLY A 186 2.94 39.79 -48.01
N VAL A 187 1.79 39.63 -48.70
CA VAL A 187 1.51 39.11 -50.07
C VAL A 187 1.90 37.68 -50.45
N ASP A 188 0.84 36.90 -50.72
CA ASP A 188 0.56 36.15 -51.97
C ASP A 188 1.76 35.65 -52.80
N GLU A 189 1.81 34.34 -53.06
CA GLU A 189 1.30 33.77 -54.33
C GLU A 189 1.22 32.24 -54.25
N ASP A 190 0.37 31.65 -55.10
CA ASP A 190 0.20 30.21 -55.28
C ASP A 190 1.50 29.57 -55.83
N ASP A 191 1.77 28.30 -55.52
CA ASP A 191 2.17 27.38 -56.59
C ASP A 191 1.67 25.95 -56.37
N ASP A 192 1.44 25.31 -57.49
CA ASP A 192 0.62 24.13 -57.70
C ASP A 192 1.51 22.89 -57.95
N THR A 193 0.92 21.71 -57.85
CA THR A 193 1.26 20.46 -58.59
C THR A 193 2.39 19.49 -58.16
N PRO A 194 2.30 18.19 -58.57
CA PRO A 194 3.01 17.06 -57.94
C PRO A 194 3.87 16.19 -58.91
N ASP A 195 4.64 15.24 -58.35
CA ASP A 195 5.11 13.95 -58.93
C ASP A 195 5.63 13.11 -57.73
N ALA A 196 5.36 11.81 -57.50
CA ALA A 196 5.22 10.59 -58.31
C ALA A 196 6.54 9.87 -58.65
N GLY A 197 6.57 8.55 -58.44
CA GLY A 197 7.66 7.61 -58.77
C GLY A 197 8.34 7.02 -57.51
N ASP A 198 8.30 5.71 -57.26
CA ASP A 198 9.09 4.62 -57.90
C ASP A 198 10.50 4.58 -57.28
N ASP A 199 11.07 3.51 -56.71
CA ASP A 199 10.88 2.04 -56.74
C ASP A 199 11.15 1.44 -55.31
N GLY A 200 11.05 0.14 -54.96
CA GLY A 200 10.74 -1.08 -55.69
C GLY A 200 11.79 -2.20 -55.48
N GLU A 201 11.80 -2.91 -54.34
CA GLU A 201 12.61 -4.13 -54.16
C GLU A 201 11.85 -5.26 -53.43
N SER A 202 12.17 -6.53 -53.75
CA SER A 202 11.31 -7.68 -53.46
C SER A 202 12.08 -8.88 -52.89
N GLY A 203 11.58 -9.48 -51.79
CA GLY A 203 12.02 -10.78 -51.27
C GLY A 203 11.13 -11.94 -51.78
N PRO A 204 11.67 -13.15 -52.02
CA PRO A 204 10.94 -14.23 -52.68
C PRO A 204 10.16 -15.15 -51.71
N PRO A 205 9.06 -15.79 -52.17
CA PRO A 205 8.42 -16.89 -51.47
C PRO A 205 9.09 -18.24 -51.83
N ASP A 206 9.20 -19.13 -50.85
CA ASP A 206 9.53 -20.55 -51.07
C ASP A 206 8.32 -21.43 -50.71
N GLY A 207 8.24 -22.65 -51.25
CA GLY A 207 7.06 -23.47 -51.07
C GLY A 207 7.19 -24.96 -51.40
N SER A 208 6.32 -25.73 -50.73
CA SER A 208 5.92 -27.11 -51.01
C SER A 208 7.00 -28.21 -50.99
N GLU A 209 6.85 -29.17 -50.08
CA GLU A 209 6.89 -30.61 -50.41
C GLU A 209 5.80 -31.35 -49.61
N ALA A 210 5.36 -32.52 -50.10
CA ALA A 210 4.21 -33.24 -49.55
C ALA A 210 4.33 -34.78 -49.66
N GLY A 211 3.77 -35.46 -48.65
CA GLY A 211 3.42 -36.89 -48.64
C GLY A 211 4.33 -37.78 -47.77
N PRO A 212 3.97 -39.06 -47.56
CA PRO A 212 2.70 -39.77 -47.85
C PRO A 212 2.05 -40.38 -46.57
N PRO A 213 0.82 -40.93 -46.63
CA PRO A 213 0.24 -41.72 -45.55
C PRO A 213 0.76 -43.18 -45.56
N ASP A 214 0.69 -43.86 -44.42
CA ASP A 214 0.97 -45.30 -44.29
C ASP A 214 -0.26 -46.05 -43.75
N ASP A 215 -0.48 -47.28 -44.23
CA ASP A 215 -1.69 -48.09 -44.05
C ASP A 215 -1.37 -49.43 -43.36
N GLY A 216 -2.23 -49.89 -42.43
CA GLY A 216 -2.32 -51.30 -42.02
C GLY A 216 -2.27 -51.51 -40.49
N ASP A 217 -3.22 -52.15 -39.79
CA ASP A 217 -4.07 -53.34 -40.00
C ASP A 217 -3.63 -54.56 -39.14
N ALA A 218 -4.63 -55.19 -38.52
CA ALA A 218 -4.68 -56.51 -37.88
C ALA A 218 -3.79 -56.86 -36.66
N GLY A 219 -4.42 -57.16 -35.51
CA GLY A 219 -3.79 -57.96 -34.45
C GLY A 219 -4.55 -58.10 -33.12
N ALA A 220 -5.42 -59.10 -33.00
CA ALA A 220 -5.91 -59.66 -31.71
C ALA A 220 -5.82 -61.20 -31.77
N PRO A 221 -5.96 -61.97 -30.67
CA PRO A 221 -6.00 -61.64 -29.23
C PRO A 221 -4.96 -62.47 -28.41
N ASP A 222 -4.93 -62.35 -27.07
CA ASP A 222 -5.03 -63.47 -26.10
C ASP A 222 -4.70 -63.06 -24.64
N ASP A 223 -5.56 -63.52 -23.73
CA ASP A 223 -5.38 -63.89 -22.31
C ASP A 223 -4.10 -63.46 -21.53
N ALA A 224 -4.29 -62.72 -20.41
CA ALA A 224 -4.06 -63.27 -19.06
C ALA A 224 -4.44 -62.28 -17.93
N ASP A 225 -5.37 -62.72 -17.07
CA ASP A 225 -5.69 -62.15 -15.76
C ASP A 225 -4.57 -62.46 -14.74
N PRO A 226 -4.21 -61.51 -13.86
CA PRO A 226 -4.32 -61.85 -12.43
C PRO A 226 -4.80 -60.70 -11.52
N ASP A 227 -5.73 -61.03 -10.61
CA ASP A 227 -6.18 -60.20 -9.49
C ASP A 227 -5.03 -59.58 -8.66
N PRO A 228 -5.06 -58.26 -8.36
CA PRO A 228 -4.26 -57.67 -7.29
C PRO A 228 -4.86 -57.97 -5.89
N PRO A 229 -4.05 -57.99 -4.83
CA PRO A 229 -4.51 -58.38 -3.49
C PRO A 229 -5.35 -57.31 -2.78
N GLU A 230 -6.33 -57.77 -2.00
CA GLU A 230 -7.02 -56.95 -1.00
C GLU A 230 -6.00 -56.35 -0.01
N ASN A 231 -6.06 -55.03 0.22
CA ASN A 231 -5.33 -54.37 1.31
C ASN A 231 -6.27 -53.39 2.03
N ASP A 232 -6.50 -53.64 3.32
CA ASP A 232 -7.38 -52.83 4.17
C ASP A 232 -6.77 -51.46 4.48
N THR A 233 -7.40 -50.37 4.05
CA THR A 233 -7.21 -49.04 4.64
C THR A 233 -8.35 -48.71 5.59
N GLN A 234 -8.02 -48.64 6.89
CA GLN A 234 -8.96 -48.23 7.93
C GLN A 234 -9.15 -46.71 7.89
N THR A 235 -10.39 -46.27 7.69
CA THR A 235 -10.80 -44.87 7.87
C THR A 235 -10.92 -44.55 9.37
N PRO A 236 -10.21 -43.56 9.92
CA PRO A 236 -10.58 -42.93 11.18
C PRO A 236 -11.61 -41.84 10.89
N ALA A 237 -12.87 -42.08 11.25
CA ALA A 237 -13.89 -41.04 11.23
C ALA A 237 -13.69 -40.08 12.42
N SER A 238 -13.75 -38.78 12.17
CA SER A 238 -13.88 -37.77 13.22
C SER A 238 -14.84 -36.67 12.78
N THR A 239 -16.04 -36.68 13.36
CA THR A 239 -17.04 -35.62 13.25
C THR A 239 -17.34 -35.13 14.66
N THR A 240 -17.11 -33.86 14.95
CA THR A 240 -17.48 -33.25 16.24
C THR A 240 -18.18 -31.92 15.98
N GLU A 241 -19.51 -31.92 16.12
CA GLU A 241 -20.31 -30.69 16.24
C GLU A 241 -20.13 -30.09 17.65
N PRO A 242 -20.15 -28.75 17.81
CA PRO A 242 -20.11 -28.11 19.12
C PRO A 242 -21.48 -28.17 19.83
N PRO A 243 -21.53 -28.33 21.17
CA PRO A 243 -22.78 -28.46 21.90
C PRO A 243 -23.45 -27.11 22.22
N THR A 244 -24.78 -27.06 22.11
CA THR A 244 -25.61 -25.97 22.64
C THR A 244 -26.12 -26.31 24.04
N ASP A 245 -25.61 -25.61 25.06
CA ASP A 245 -26.02 -25.79 26.46
C ASP A 245 -27.07 -24.75 26.87
N THR A 246 -28.20 -25.21 27.40
CA THR A 246 -29.31 -24.38 27.90
C THR A 246 -29.56 -24.68 29.38
N PRO A 247 -29.43 -23.70 30.31
CA PRO A 247 -29.77 -23.91 31.72
C PRO A 247 -31.28 -23.76 31.97
N ASP A 248 -31.85 -24.75 32.65
CA ASP A 248 -33.27 -24.82 33.03
C ASP A 248 -33.60 -23.98 34.28
N GLN A 249 -34.89 -23.68 34.48
CA GLN A 249 -35.38 -22.74 35.50
C GLN A 249 -35.35 -23.29 36.93
N GLN A 250 -35.14 -22.41 37.92
CA GLN A 250 -35.70 -22.61 39.26
C GLN A 250 -36.35 -21.35 39.85
N ASP A 251 -37.35 -21.62 40.69
CA ASP A 251 -38.43 -20.75 41.16
C ASP A 251 -38.02 -19.88 42.37
N GLY A 252 -38.57 -18.66 42.48
CA GLY A 252 -38.18 -17.72 43.53
C GLY A 252 -38.79 -16.32 43.48
N THR A 253 -40.10 -16.19 43.75
CA THR A 253 -40.71 -14.87 44.09
C THR A 253 -40.23 -14.40 45.47
N PRO A 254 -39.96 -13.08 45.67
CA PRO A 254 -41.04 -12.25 46.23
C PRO A 254 -41.06 -10.75 45.84
N GLU A 255 -42.28 -10.20 45.94
CA GLU A 255 -42.65 -8.80 46.22
C GLU A 255 -42.32 -7.68 45.21
N ALA A 256 -43.33 -6.82 45.02
CA ALA A 256 -43.32 -5.70 44.07
C ALA A 256 -42.79 -4.42 44.72
N GLY A 257 -41.90 -3.73 44.00
CA GLY A 257 -41.56 -2.33 44.20
C GLY A 257 -41.70 -1.61 42.86
N GLU A 258 -42.49 -0.55 42.82
CA GLU A 258 -42.61 0.34 41.67
C GLU A 258 -41.43 1.33 41.70
N ASP A 259 -40.47 1.21 40.78
CA ASP A 259 -39.50 2.27 40.49
C ASP A 259 -39.25 2.32 38.98
N SER A 260 -39.15 3.54 38.44
CA SER A 260 -39.14 3.81 37.00
C SER A 260 -37.72 3.80 36.44
N ASP A 261 -37.49 3.04 35.38
CA ASP A 261 -36.25 3.11 34.59
C ASP A 261 -36.20 4.43 33.77
N PRO A 262 -35.17 5.26 33.94
CA PRO A 262 -35.01 6.51 33.19
C PRO A 262 -34.31 6.35 31.83
N ASN A 263 -33.97 5.13 31.40
CA ASN A 263 -33.05 4.89 30.27
C ASN A 263 -33.71 4.30 29.00
N GLN A 264 -34.95 4.71 28.68
CA GLN A 264 -35.48 4.56 27.32
C GLN A 264 -34.95 5.70 26.43
N PRO A 265 -34.31 5.41 25.28
CA PRO A 265 -34.08 6.40 24.25
C PRO A 265 -35.44 6.96 23.78
N ALA A 266 -35.55 8.28 23.70
CA ALA A 266 -36.79 8.90 23.23
C ALA A 266 -36.96 8.66 21.73
N GLU A 267 -38.09 8.08 21.33
CA GLU A 267 -38.51 8.07 19.92
C GLU A 267 -38.65 9.52 19.44
N THR A 268 -37.77 9.93 18.53
CA THR A 268 -37.84 11.23 17.86
C THR A 268 -39.03 11.23 16.88
N PRO A 269 -39.85 12.29 16.87
CA PRO A 269 -41.00 12.35 16.00
C PRO A 269 -40.58 12.56 14.53
N ASP A 270 -40.92 11.57 13.71
CA ASP A 270 -41.09 11.56 12.26
C ASP A 270 -41.18 12.98 11.62
N ASP A 271 -40.06 13.46 11.07
CA ASP A 271 -39.99 14.75 10.35
C ASP A 271 -40.29 14.53 8.86
N THR A 272 -41.59 14.48 8.56
CA THR A 272 -42.10 14.26 7.20
C THR A 272 -41.86 15.49 6.31
N SER A 273 -40.66 15.67 5.75
CA SER A 273 -40.43 16.64 4.67
C SER A 273 -39.33 16.37 3.64
N ASP A 274 -38.80 15.14 3.53
CA ASP A 274 -38.09 14.72 2.31
C ASP A 274 -39.02 13.91 1.39
N GLN A 275 -39.54 14.57 0.35
CA GLN A 275 -40.36 13.97 -0.70
C GLN A 275 -39.65 14.02 -2.06
N SER A 276 -38.37 13.65 -2.08
CA SER A 276 -37.57 13.57 -3.31
C SER A 276 -37.50 12.15 -3.92
N GLY A 277 -38.01 11.13 -3.21
CA GLY A 277 -37.67 9.72 -3.42
C GLY A 277 -38.75 8.75 -3.90
N ASP A 278 -39.78 9.19 -4.64
CA ASP A 278 -40.88 8.31 -5.13
C ASP A 278 -41.19 8.49 -6.63
N SER A 279 -40.16 8.79 -7.43
CA SER A 279 -40.22 8.53 -8.87
C SER A 279 -40.03 7.02 -9.08
N PRO A 280 -40.94 6.33 -9.81
CA PRO A 280 -40.75 4.92 -10.11
C PRO A 280 -39.45 4.73 -10.90
N ALA A 281 -38.75 3.63 -10.63
CA ALA A 281 -37.54 3.29 -11.37
C ALA A 281 -37.84 3.09 -12.86
N ARG A 282 -36.86 3.44 -13.69
CA ARG A 282 -36.89 3.25 -15.13
C ARG A 282 -36.28 1.88 -15.43
N GLU A 283 -37.09 0.97 -15.97
CA GLU A 283 -36.62 -0.35 -16.42
C GLU A 283 -35.60 -0.19 -17.57
N ILE A 284 -34.53 -0.98 -17.51
CA ILE A 284 -33.53 -1.15 -18.58
C ILE A 284 -33.55 -2.62 -19.02
N ASP A 285 -33.83 -2.85 -20.31
CA ASP A 285 -33.96 -4.17 -20.95
C ASP A 285 -32.96 -4.39 -22.11
N ALA A 286 -32.06 -3.44 -22.34
CA ALA A 286 -30.96 -3.52 -23.32
C ALA A 286 -29.79 -2.62 -22.92
N CYS A 287 -28.60 -2.85 -23.49
CA CYS A 287 -27.46 -1.94 -23.40
C CYS A 287 -27.88 -0.50 -23.78
N THR A 288 -27.54 0.49 -22.95
CA THR A 288 -28.03 1.86 -23.07
C THR A 288 -27.14 2.89 -22.37
N VAL A 289 -27.32 4.15 -22.76
CA VAL A 289 -26.78 5.32 -22.06
C VAL A 289 -27.80 5.82 -21.04
N VAL A 290 -27.34 6.19 -19.85
CA VAL A 290 -28.11 6.83 -18.77
C VAL A 290 -27.66 8.29 -18.68
N ASP A 291 -28.36 9.18 -19.39
CA ASP A 291 -28.04 10.60 -19.55
C ASP A 291 -28.94 11.56 -18.74
N GLU A 292 -29.89 11.02 -17.96
CA GLU A 292 -30.75 11.78 -17.05
C GLU A 292 -30.64 11.27 -15.60
N PRO A 293 -30.59 12.17 -14.59
CA PRO A 293 -30.74 11.81 -13.18
C PRO A 293 -31.98 10.95 -12.88
N GLY A 294 -31.86 10.01 -11.94
CA GLY A 294 -33.01 9.20 -11.51
C GLY A 294 -32.69 7.81 -10.98
N ARG A 295 -33.74 7.02 -10.78
CA ARG A 295 -33.67 5.60 -10.40
C ARG A 295 -33.85 4.72 -11.64
N TYR A 296 -33.01 3.72 -11.77
CA TYR A 296 -32.96 2.77 -12.87
C TYR A 296 -32.85 1.36 -12.30
N GLU A 297 -33.54 0.41 -12.92
CA GLU A 297 -33.58 -1.00 -12.51
C GLU A 297 -33.37 -1.86 -13.75
N LEU A 298 -32.44 -2.82 -13.71
CA LEU A 298 -32.35 -3.84 -14.77
C LEU A 298 -33.55 -4.78 -14.68
N ALA A 299 -34.19 -5.02 -15.82
CA ALA A 299 -35.42 -5.82 -15.92
C ALA A 299 -35.14 -7.32 -16.19
N ASP A 300 -34.05 -7.61 -16.90
CA ASP A 300 -33.55 -8.94 -17.29
C ASP A 300 -32.01 -8.84 -17.45
N ASP A 301 -31.32 -9.97 -17.70
CA ASP A 301 -29.91 -9.98 -18.12
C ASP A 301 -29.71 -9.21 -19.43
N LEU A 302 -28.68 -8.35 -19.49
CA LEU A 302 -28.29 -7.61 -20.69
C LEU A 302 -27.15 -8.33 -21.42
N GLY A 303 -27.22 -8.39 -22.75
CA GLY A 303 -26.18 -9.00 -23.58
C GLY A 303 -25.88 -8.18 -24.84
N VAL A 304 -24.63 -8.23 -25.29
CA VAL A 304 -24.21 -7.71 -26.61
C VAL A 304 -24.64 -8.64 -27.75
N ASP A 305 -25.95 -8.76 -27.97
CA ASP A 305 -26.49 -9.57 -29.06
C ASP A 305 -25.93 -9.06 -30.42
N GLY A 306 -25.22 -9.95 -31.13
CA GLY A 306 -24.38 -9.67 -32.29
C GLY A 306 -25.08 -9.24 -33.60
N ASP A 307 -26.23 -8.57 -33.49
CA ASP A 307 -27.01 -7.98 -34.59
C ASP A 307 -27.44 -6.50 -34.30
N GLY A 308 -27.04 -5.87 -33.18
CA GLY A 308 -27.44 -4.47 -32.94
C GLY A 308 -27.03 -3.72 -31.66
N GLY A 309 -25.99 -4.14 -30.93
CA GLY A 309 -25.40 -3.32 -29.86
C GLY A 309 -24.56 -2.16 -30.41
N ASP A 310 -25.19 -1.15 -31.04
CA ASP A 310 -24.55 0.08 -31.54
C ASP A 310 -24.09 1.01 -30.38
N SER A 311 -23.26 0.50 -29.46
CA SER A 311 -22.26 1.33 -28.80
C SER A 311 -21.05 1.39 -29.73
N ASP A 312 -20.97 2.41 -30.59
CA ASP A 312 -19.81 2.64 -31.48
C ASP A 312 -18.46 2.68 -30.69
N ASP A 313 -18.53 2.91 -29.38
CA ASP A 313 -17.40 3.02 -28.45
C ASP A 313 -17.15 1.75 -27.59
N GLY A 314 -17.94 0.69 -27.76
CA GLY A 314 -17.75 -0.61 -27.08
C GLY A 314 -18.26 -0.72 -25.64
N VAL A 315 -19.32 0.00 -25.26
CA VAL A 315 -19.86 0.07 -23.88
C VAL A 315 -21.30 -0.42 -23.77
N CYS A 316 -21.62 -1.38 -22.90
CA CYS A 316 -23.01 -1.82 -22.74
C CYS A 316 -23.85 -0.86 -21.88
N LEU A 317 -23.43 -0.54 -20.64
CA LEU A 317 -24.12 0.42 -19.78
C LEU A 317 -23.25 1.65 -19.55
N HIS A 318 -23.73 2.84 -19.93
CA HIS A 318 -22.96 4.07 -19.81
C HIS A 318 -23.70 5.13 -18.99
N VAL A 319 -23.30 5.32 -17.73
CA VAL A 319 -23.84 6.38 -16.87
C VAL A 319 -23.10 7.69 -17.13
N ARG A 320 -23.86 8.71 -17.51
CA ARG A 320 -23.38 10.06 -17.85
C ARG A 320 -23.99 11.19 -17.02
N ALA A 321 -25.01 10.89 -16.22
CA ALA A 321 -25.67 11.85 -15.35
C ALA A 321 -25.27 11.66 -13.88
N PRO A 322 -25.15 12.75 -13.09
CA PRO A 322 -25.11 12.66 -11.63
C PRO A 322 -26.48 12.28 -11.07
N ASP A 323 -26.57 12.05 -9.76
CA ASP A 323 -27.83 11.71 -9.06
C ASP A 323 -28.53 10.46 -9.65
N VAL A 324 -27.74 9.46 -10.04
CA VAL A 324 -28.22 8.19 -10.63
C VAL A 324 -28.13 7.07 -9.59
N VAL A 325 -29.23 6.35 -9.38
CA VAL A 325 -29.23 5.07 -8.68
C VAL A 325 -29.57 3.97 -9.70
N LEU A 326 -28.59 3.15 -10.05
CA LEU A 326 -28.74 1.98 -10.91
C LEU A 326 -28.74 0.72 -10.04
N ASP A 327 -29.82 -0.05 -10.14
CA ASP A 327 -30.02 -1.30 -9.43
C ASP A 327 -30.05 -2.46 -10.44
N GLY A 328 -29.16 -3.43 -10.27
CA GLY A 328 -29.11 -4.61 -11.12
C GLY A 328 -30.19 -5.63 -10.81
N ASN A 329 -30.83 -5.59 -9.63
CA ASN A 329 -31.77 -6.62 -9.17
C ASN A 329 -31.21 -8.07 -9.25
N GLY A 330 -29.88 -8.24 -9.21
CA GLY A 330 -29.16 -9.49 -9.38
C GLY A 330 -28.95 -9.94 -10.83
N ASN A 331 -29.33 -9.14 -11.82
CA ASN A 331 -29.13 -9.42 -13.24
C ASN A 331 -27.68 -9.21 -13.68
N SER A 332 -27.34 -9.81 -14.82
CA SER A 332 -26.01 -9.78 -15.43
C SER A 332 -25.96 -8.79 -16.60
N VAL A 333 -24.78 -8.21 -16.81
CA VAL A 333 -24.36 -7.53 -18.03
C VAL A 333 -23.28 -8.39 -18.66
N VAL A 334 -23.51 -8.87 -19.88
CA VAL A 334 -22.72 -9.94 -20.52
C VAL A 334 -22.13 -9.46 -21.86
N GLY A 335 -20.80 -9.47 -21.94
CA GLY A 335 -20.02 -9.18 -23.13
C GLY A 335 -19.70 -10.44 -23.96
N ASP A 336 -19.02 -10.25 -25.09
CA ASP A 336 -18.59 -11.33 -26.00
C ASP A 336 -17.06 -11.59 -25.99
N GLY A 337 -16.33 -10.94 -25.07
CA GLY A 337 -14.88 -11.01 -24.94
C GLY A 337 -14.11 -10.09 -25.90
N SER A 338 -14.78 -9.13 -26.55
CA SER A 338 -14.11 -8.14 -27.40
C SER A 338 -13.07 -7.30 -26.64
N GLU A 339 -11.87 -7.16 -27.20
CA GLU A 339 -10.86 -6.18 -26.76
C GLU A 339 -11.47 -4.77 -26.68
N ASP A 340 -10.98 -3.93 -25.76
CA ASP A 340 -11.46 -2.55 -25.56
C ASP A 340 -12.96 -2.44 -25.12
N SER A 341 -13.68 -3.55 -24.87
CA SER A 341 -15.09 -3.50 -24.46
C SER A 341 -15.26 -3.24 -22.96
N ILE A 342 -16.31 -2.48 -22.60
CA ILE A 342 -16.62 -2.09 -21.22
C ILE A 342 -18.05 -2.50 -20.87
N GLY A 343 -18.22 -3.24 -19.78
CA GLY A 343 -19.56 -3.67 -19.34
C GLY A 343 -20.39 -2.52 -18.78
N LEU A 344 -19.81 -1.80 -17.82
CA LEU A 344 -20.42 -0.65 -17.16
C LEU A 344 -19.42 0.50 -17.03
N LEU A 345 -19.72 1.66 -17.60
CA LEU A 345 -18.90 2.87 -17.54
C LEU A 345 -19.59 3.99 -16.75
N LEU A 346 -18.89 4.50 -15.73
CA LEU A 346 -19.25 5.70 -14.98
C LEU A 346 -18.37 6.87 -15.45
N LEU A 347 -18.80 7.55 -16.53
CA LEU A 347 -18.10 8.71 -17.07
C LEU A 347 -19.06 9.62 -17.83
N ASN A 348 -19.18 10.90 -17.43
CA ASN A 348 -19.83 11.91 -18.26
C ASN A 348 -18.88 12.32 -19.41
N GLY A 349 -18.93 11.60 -20.52
CA GLY A 349 -18.04 11.85 -21.66
C GLY A 349 -18.28 10.82 -22.76
N THR A 350 -17.28 10.57 -23.59
CA THR A 350 -17.18 9.37 -24.44
C THR A 350 -15.91 8.59 -24.10
N PRO A 351 -15.92 7.25 -24.17
CA PRO A 351 -14.71 6.45 -23.94
C PRO A 351 -13.59 6.88 -24.90
N ARG A 352 -12.34 6.90 -24.41
CA ARG A 352 -11.13 7.17 -25.23
C ARG A 352 -11.07 8.55 -25.89
N SER A 353 -12.05 9.43 -25.67
CA SER A 353 -12.01 10.84 -26.07
C SER A 353 -11.67 11.72 -24.88
N GLY A 354 -10.81 12.72 -25.05
CA GLY A 354 -10.66 13.82 -24.09
C GLY A 354 -11.87 14.78 -24.03
N ASP A 355 -12.95 14.46 -24.74
CA ASP A 355 -14.23 15.17 -24.64
C ASP A 355 -15.03 14.65 -23.44
N VAL A 356 -14.63 15.09 -22.24
CA VAL A 356 -15.37 14.87 -20.99
C VAL A 356 -16.25 16.08 -20.64
N GLY A 357 -17.33 15.82 -19.90
CA GLY A 357 -18.20 16.81 -19.29
C GLY A 357 -17.92 16.97 -17.80
N ASP A 358 -18.86 17.60 -17.08
CA ASP A 358 -18.76 17.77 -15.62
C ASP A 358 -18.64 16.39 -14.91
N PRO A 359 -17.77 16.25 -13.89
CA PRO A 359 -17.57 15.00 -13.14
C PRO A 359 -18.87 14.42 -12.56
N LEU A 360 -18.94 13.08 -12.49
CA LEU A 360 -20.11 12.42 -11.90
C LEU A 360 -20.08 12.53 -10.37
N THR A 361 -21.25 12.74 -9.78
CA THR A 361 -21.42 12.80 -8.32
C THR A 361 -22.75 12.16 -7.94
N ASN A 362 -22.84 11.63 -6.71
CA ASN A 362 -24.05 10.97 -6.18
C ASN A 362 -24.58 9.85 -7.09
N VAL A 363 -23.67 9.07 -7.68
CA VAL A 363 -24.00 7.87 -8.46
C VAL A 363 -23.88 6.64 -7.57
N THR A 364 -24.89 5.77 -7.56
CA THR A 364 -24.86 4.46 -6.90
C THR A 364 -25.16 3.37 -7.92
N VAL A 365 -24.30 2.36 -7.99
CA VAL A 365 -24.54 1.11 -8.73
C VAL A 365 -24.60 -0.02 -7.72
N ARG A 366 -25.61 -0.90 -7.82
CA ARG A 366 -25.74 -2.04 -6.90
C ARG A 366 -26.30 -3.32 -7.51
N ASP A 367 -26.05 -4.44 -6.84
CA ASP A 367 -26.65 -5.76 -7.09
C ASP A 367 -26.62 -6.17 -8.56
N VAL A 368 -25.44 -6.09 -9.18
CA VAL A 368 -25.22 -6.35 -10.62
C VAL A 368 -24.00 -7.24 -10.84
N ARG A 369 -24.12 -8.19 -11.77
CA ARG A 369 -23.01 -9.00 -12.27
C ARG A 369 -22.52 -8.45 -13.61
N VAL A 370 -21.22 -8.35 -13.84
CA VAL A 370 -20.63 -7.87 -15.09
C VAL A 370 -19.53 -8.83 -15.55
N THR A 371 -19.63 -9.34 -16.78
CA THR A 371 -18.80 -10.47 -17.23
C THR A 371 -18.60 -10.49 -18.74
N GLY A 372 -17.48 -11.04 -19.21
CA GLY A 372 -17.20 -11.22 -20.63
C GLY A 372 -16.83 -9.95 -21.38
N PHE A 373 -16.35 -8.90 -20.69
CA PHE A 373 -15.81 -7.69 -21.31
C PHE A 373 -14.27 -7.68 -21.25
N ASP A 374 -13.63 -6.69 -21.85
CA ASP A 374 -12.22 -6.40 -21.56
C ASP A 374 -12.11 -5.72 -20.18
N THR A 375 -12.95 -4.72 -19.92
CA THR A 375 -13.13 -4.14 -18.58
C THR A 375 -14.57 -4.35 -18.09
N GLY A 376 -14.75 -4.95 -16.91
CA GLY A 376 -16.07 -5.15 -16.32
C GLY A 376 -16.72 -3.82 -15.95
N VAL A 377 -16.22 -3.17 -14.89
CA VAL A 377 -16.66 -1.85 -14.45
C VAL A 377 -15.53 -0.85 -14.62
N GLN A 378 -15.76 0.24 -15.34
CA GLN A 378 -14.85 1.38 -15.44
C GLN A 378 -15.46 2.65 -14.84
N ALA A 379 -14.65 3.47 -14.18
CA ALA A 379 -15.04 4.80 -13.75
C ALA A 379 -13.93 5.84 -13.96
N GLY A 380 -14.33 7.07 -14.30
CA GLY A 380 -13.41 8.20 -14.50
C GLY A 380 -12.58 8.15 -15.79
N SER A 381 -11.69 9.14 -15.94
CA SER A 381 -10.79 9.39 -17.07
C SER A 381 -9.84 10.53 -16.71
N LEU A 382 -8.65 10.61 -17.34
CA LEU A 382 -7.58 11.63 -17.15
C LEU A 382 -7.96 13.12 -17.37
N ASP A 383 -9.23 13.41 -17.58
CA ASP A 383 -9.77 14.77 -17.75
C ASP A 383 -10.95 15.03 -16.78
N ALA A 384 -11.36 14.03 -15.99
CA ALA A 384 -12.64 13.95 -15.27
C ALA A 384 -12.51 13.87 -13.73
N VAL A 385 -11.40 14.39 -13.20
CA VAL A 385 -11.06 14.57 -11.77
C VAL A 385 -12.27 14.95 -10.90
N GLY A 386 -12.39 14.34 -9.72
CA GLY A 386 -13.51 14.56 -8.80
C GLY A 386 -14.76 13.75 -9.14
N THR A 387 -14.65 12.75 -10.02
CA THR A 387 -15.73 11.76 -10.25
C THR A 387 -15.87 10.88 -9.01
N SER A 388 -17.07 10.85 -8.42
CA SER A 388 -17.39 10.13 -7.17
C SER A 388 -18.67 9.30 -7.25
N PHE A 389 -18.62 8.08 -6.70
CA PHE A 389 -19.72 7.11 -6.74
C PHE A 389 -19.66 6.06 -5.61
N THR A 390 -20.68 5.20 -5.57
CA THR A 390 -20.78 4.06 -4.66
C THR A 390 -21.09 2.78 -5.43
N LEU A 391 -20.26 1.75 -5.26
CA LEU A 391 -20.53 0.38 -5.72
C LEU A 391 -20.95 -0.49 -4.53
N VAL A 392 -22.04 -1.24 -4.67
CA VAL A 392 -22.57 -2.13 -3.62
C VAL A 392 -22.94 -3.49 -4.18
N GLU A 393 -22.40 -4.58 -3.64
CA GLU A 393 -22.84 -5.94 -4.02
C GLU A 393 -22.68 -6.16 -5.55
N VAL A 394 -21.55 -5.68 -6.10
CA VAL A 394 -21.17 -5.78 -7.52
C VAL A 394 -20.22 -6.96 -7.70
N ASN A 395 -20.47 -7.79 -8.71
CA ASN A 395 -19.60 -8.90 -9.09
C ASN A 395 -19.07 -8.69 -10.52
N ALA A 396 -17.78 -8.38 -10.67
CA ALA A 396 -17.13 -8.22 -11.97
C ALA A 396 -16.19 -9.41 -12.22
N SER A 397 -16.61 -10.39 -13.01
CA SER A 397 -15.84 -11.63 -13.20
C SER A 397 -15.76 -12.14 -14.62
N GLY A 398 -14.66 -12.81 -14.98
CA GLY A 398 -14.45 -13.33 -16.34
C GLY A 398 -14.26 -12.21 -17.36
N ASN A 399 -13.52 -11.15 -17.03
CA ASN A 399 -13.20 -10.04 -17.93
C ASN A 399 -11.71 -10.08 -18.31
N ALA A 400 -11.39 -9.92 -19.60
CA ALA A 400 -10.05 -10.22 -20.13
C ALA A 400 -8.94 -9.30 -19.58
N GLY A 401 -9.28 -8.03 -19.33
CA GLY A 401 -8.43 -7.02 -18.72
C GLY A 401 -8.73 -6.87 -17.23
N SER A 402 -9.54 -5.86 -16.86
CA SER A 402 -9.82 -5.54 -15.45
C SER A 402 -11.25 -5.87 -15.03
N GLY A 403 -11.44 -6.47 -13.85
CA GLY A 403 -12.77 -6.61 -13.26
C GLY A 403 -13.37 -5.25 -12.93
N VAL A 404 -12.65 -4.45 -12.13
CA VAL A 404 -12.97 -3.05 -11.82
C VAL A 404 -11.76 -2.17 -12.09
N TYR A 405 -11.93 -1.07 -12.82
CA TYR A 405 -10.86 -0.13 -13.17
C TYR A 405 -11.28 1.33 -12.93
N PHE A 406 -10.54 2.05 -12.07
CA PHE A 406 -10.74 3.47 -11.82
C PHE A 406 -9.55 4.29 -12.35
N ASN A 407 -9.85 5.45 -12.91
CA ASN A 407 -8.87 6.41 -13.44
C ASN A 407 -9.31 7.83 -13.05
N GLU A 408 -8.51 8.54 -12.25
CA GLU A 408 -8.88 9.86 -11.67
C GLU A 408 -10.25 9.88 -10.99
N VAL A 409 -10.44 8.94 -10.06
CA VAL A 409 -11.63 8.84 -9.21
C VAL A 409 -11.28 9.28 -7.80
N ASP A 410 -12.19 10.02 -7.16
CA ASP A 410 -12.04 10.51 -5.79
C ASP A 410 -13.28 10.19 -4.95
N ASP A 411 -13.18 10.31 -3.61
CA ASP A 411 -14.30 10.33 -2.66
C ASP A 411 -15.35 9.20 -2.88
N SER A 412 -14.89 8.00 -3.22
CA SER A 412 -15.75 6.89 -3.69
C SER A 412 -15.77 5.68 -2.74
N THR A 413 -16.85 4.91 -2.78
CA THR A 413 -17.07 3.79 -1.84
C THR A 413 -17.34 2.47 -2.55
N LEU A 414 -16.72 1.38 -2.07
CA LEU A 414 -16.94 0.02 -2.54
C LEU A 414 -17.35 -0.85 -1.35
N ARG A 415 -18.52 -1.49 -1.42
CA ARG A 415 -19.02 -2.37 -0.36
C ARG A 415 -19.43 -3.73 -0.92
N ASN A 416 -18.89 -4.82 -0.37
CA ASN A 416 -19.19 -6.19 -0.77
C ASN A 416 -18.98 -6.41 -2.28
N VAL A 417 -17.81 -5.99 -2.80
CA VAL A 417 -17.47 -6.13 -4.22
C VAL A 417 -16.66 -7.42 -4.42
N THR A 418 -16.94 -8.13 -5.51
CA THR A 418 -16.16 -9.30 -5.93
C THR A 418 -15.59 -9.07 -7.31
N ALA A 419 -14.29 -9.25 -7.48
CA ALA A 419 -13.65 -9.31 -8.79
C ALA A 419 -12.83 -10.60 -8.93
N SER A 420 -13.32 -11.53 -9.77
CA SER A 420 -12.69 -12.85 -9.95
C SER A 420 -12.50 -13.27 -11.39
N ASP A 421 -11.55 -14.16 -11.67
CA ASP A 421 -11.32 -14.72 -13.00
C ASP A 421 -11.06 -13.62 -14.07
N ASN A 422 -10.41 -12.51 -13.68
CA ASN A 422 -10.04 -11.43 -14.60
C ASN A 422 -8.52 -11.38 -14.82
N GLY A 423 -8.05 -10.56 -15.78
CA GLY A 423 -6.62 -10.23 -15.87
C GLY A 423 -6.11 -9.53 -14.60
N ILE A 424 -6.80 -8.49 -14.14
CA ILE A 424 -6.60 -7.80 -12.86
C ILE A 424 -7.95 -7.70 -12.15
N GLY A 425 -8.03 -7.99 -10.85
CA GLY A 425 -9.28 -7.93 -10.10
C GLY A 425 -9.81 -6.49 -9.97
N VAL A 426 -9.12 -5.67 -9.18
CA VAL A 426 -9.37 -4.23 -9.03
C VAL A 426 -8.10 -3.45 -9.36
N HIS A 427 -8.20 -2.51 -10.28
CA HIS A 427 -7.11 -1.63 -10.70
C HIS A 427 -7.50 -0.17 -10.42
N LEU A 428 -6.72 0.51 -9.58
CA LEU A 428 -6.87 1.92 -9.28
C LEU A 428 -5.69 2.68 -9.88
N TRP A 429 -5.96 3.70 -10.69
CA TRP A 429 -4.94 4.57 -11.27
C TRP A 429 -5.25 6.04 -10.93
N GLU A 430 -4.29 6.76 -10.35
CA GLU A 430 -4.39 8.21 -10.05
C GLU A 430 -5.63 8.60 -9.23
N THR A 431 -5.93 7.79 -8.22
CA THR A 431 -7.23 7.72 -7.51
C THR A 431 -7.05 7.99 -6.00
N TYR A 432 -7.90 8.81 -5.37
CA TYR A 432 -7.76 9.14 -3.93
C TYR A 432 -9.03 8.90 -3.09
N ASP A 433 -8.83 8.88 -1.77
CA ASP A 433 -9.91 8.92 -0.75
C ASP A 433 -10.99 7.84 -0.93
N ILE A 434 -10.58 6.64 -1.37
CA ILE A 434 -11.49 5.50 -1.58
C ILE A 434 -11.72 4.73 -0.28
N GLU A 435 -12.98 4.51 0.09
CA GLU A 435 -13.37 3.61 1.19
C GLU A 435 -13.83 2.27 0.64
N VAL A 436 -13.06 1.20 0.88
CA VAL A 436 -13.37 -0.16 0.47
C VAL A 436 -13.63 -1.05 1.69
N ARG A 437 -14.74 -1.79 1.65
CA ARG A 437 -15.11 -2.75 2.69
C ARG A 437 -15.69 -4.04 2.13
N GLY A 438 -15.11 -5.18 2.51
CA GLY A 438 -15.56 -6.49 2.05
C GLY A 438 -15.25 -6.66 0.56
N LEU A 439 -13.96 -6.65 0.22
CA LEU A 439 -13.50 -6.82 -1.16
C LEU A 439 -12.96 -8.25 -1.33
N ALA A 440 -13.56 -9.03 -2.22
CA ALA A 440 -13.00 -10.30 -2.67
C ALA A 440 -12.32 -10.09 -4.03
N VAL A 441 -11.02 -10.37 -4.10
CA VAL A 441 -10.23 -10.39 -5.34
C VAL A 441 -9.58 -11.76 -5.49
N GLU A 442 -10.22 -12.61 -6.28
CA GLU A 442 -9.97 -14.06 -6.28
C GLU A 442 -9.62 -14.57 -7.69
N ASP A 443 -8.62 -15.45 -7.80
CA ASP A 443 -8.30 -16.19 -9.04
C ASP A 443 -8.08 -15.28 -10.29
N ASN A 444 -7.43 -14.11 -10.13
CA ASN A 444 -7.09 -13.22 -11.25
C ASN A 444 -5.67 -13.51 -11.78
N ASP A 445 -5.46 -13.45 -13.11
CA ASP A 445 -4.21 -13.86 -13.79
C ASP A 445 -2.97 -13.01 -13.38
N ALA A 446 -3.19 -11.79 -12.90
CA ALA A 446 -2.16 -10.89 -12.39
C ALA A 446 -2.50 -10.43 -10.96
N GLN A 447 -2.59 -9.13 -10.70
CA GLN A 447 -2.88 -8.62 -9.36
C GLN A 447 -4.37 -8.81 -9.00
N GLY A 448 -4.65 -9.17 -7.76
CA GLY A 448 -6.01 -9.10 -7.21
C GLY A 448 -6.41 -7.65 -6.98
N LEU A 449 -5.58 -6.88 -6.26
CA LEU A 449 -5.76 -5.45 -6.03
C LEU A 449 -4.48 -4.69 -6.43
N TYR A 450 -4.58 -3.82 -7.43
CA TYR A 450 -3.47 -3.02 -7.94
C TYR A 450 -3.71 -1.53 -7.73
N LEU A 451 -2.84 -0.90 -6.94
CA LEU A 451 -2.74 0.54 -6.78
C LEU A 451 -1.56 1.02 -7.67
N ALA A 452 -1.90 1.77 -8.72
CA ALA A 452 -1.00 2.19 -9.78
C ALA A 452 -0.89 3.71 -9.83
N GLN A 453 0.31 4.28 -9.65
CA GLN A 453 0.61 5.70 -9.90
C GLN A 453 -0.30 6.70 -9.18
N ASN A 454 0.22 7.34 -8.13
CA ASN A 454 -0.46 8.44 -7.42
C ASN A 454 -1.83 8.03 -6.84
N VAL A 455 -1.93 6.79 -6.33
CA VAL A 455 -3.11 6.35 -5.55
C VAL A 455 -2.87 6.63 -4.08
N GLY A 456 -3.79 7.31 -3.40
CA GLY A 456 -3.53 7.66 -2.00
C GLY A 456 -4.70 7.89 -1.08
N ARG A 457 -4.38 7.99 0.21
CA ARG A 457 -5.30 8.31 1.32
C ARG A 457 -6.53 7.37 1.43
N SER A 458 -6.46 6.21 0.77
CA SER A 458 -7.57 5.25 0.67
C SER A 458 -7.49 4.18 1.75
N THR A 459 -8.65 3.65 2.17
CA THR A 459 -8.75 2.60 3.19
C THR A 459 -9.45 1.37 2.64
N PHE A 460 -8.77 0.24 2.72
CA PHE A 460 -9.23 -1.09 2.32
C PHE A 460 -9.37 -1.95 3.58
N SER A 461 -10.59 -2.40 3.86
CA SER A 461 -10.92 -3.19 5.04
C SER A 461 -11.63 -4.48 4.66
N ASP A 462 -11.35 -5.58 5.35
CA ASP A 462 -11.94 -6.90 5.05
C ASP A 462 -11.68 -7.28 3.58
N VAL A 463 -10.40 -7.20 3.16
CA VAL A 463 -9.94 -7.63 1.83
C VAL A 463 -9.58 -9.10 1.89
N ARG A 464 -10.06 -9.87 0.92
CA ARG A 464 -9.71 -11.27 0.68
C ARG A 464 -9.06 -11.37 -0.69
N ALA A 465 -7.73 -11.50 -0.72
CA ALA A 465 -6.94 -11.64 -1.94
C ALA A 465 -6.38 -13.07 -2.04
N VAL A 466 -7.00 -13.91 -2.88
CA VAL A 466 -6.70 -15.35 -2.94
C VAL A 466 -6.49 -15.85 -4.37
N GLY A 467 -5.52 -16.72 -4.60
CA GLY A 467 -5.33 -17.38 -5.90
C GLY A 467 -4.86 -16.48 -7.06
N ASN A 468 -4.40 -15.26 -6.78
CA ASN A 468 -4.02 -14.30 -7.82
C ASN A 468 -2.56 -14.47 -8.28
N GLY A 469 -2.28 -14.14 -9.53
CA GLY A 469 -0.94 -14.01 -10.10
C GLY A 469 -0.30 -15.33 -10.58
N ASP A 470 0.70 -15.20 -11.46
CA ASP A 470 1.25 -16.30 -12.26
C ASP A 470 2.65 -16.79 -11.86
N GLY A 471 3.20 -16.30 -10.74
CA GLY A 471 4.55 -16.63 -10.28
C GLY A 471 5.57 -15.49 -10.34
N ASP A 472 5.24 -14.35 -10.97
CA ASP A 472 6.17 -13.21 -11.08
C ASP A 472 6.23 -12.38 -9.79
N ASP A 473 7.46 -12.10 -9.31
CA ASP A 473 7.81 -11.19 -8.21
C ASP A 473 7.13 -9.80 -8.31
N ASN A 474 6.79 -9.35 -9.53
CA ASN A 474 6.14 -8.06 -9.80
C ASN A 474 4.60 -8.13 -9.75
N ARG A 475 4.02 -9.33 -9.70
CA ARG A 475 2.57 -9.60 -9.64
C ARG A 475 2.15 -10.07 -8.25
N ALA A 476 2.50 -9.27 -7.25
CA ALA A 476 1.98 -9.47 -5.90
C ALA A 476 0.45 -9.36 -5.89
N ALA A 477 -0.22 -10.18 -5.08
CA ALA A 477 -1.69 -10.24 -5.04
C ALA A 477 -2.32 -8.90 -4.65
N ILE A 478 -1.70 -8.18 -3.71
CA ILE A 478 -1.93 -6.75 -3.49
C ILE A 478 -0.64 -5.99 -3.83
N ARG A 479 -0.73 -5.07 -4.79
CA ARG A 479 0.42 -4.32 -5.31
C ARG A 479 0.24 -2.83 -5.10
N LEU A 480 1.14 -2.23 -4.31
CA LEU A 480 1.29 -0.79 -4.15
C LEU A 480 2.53 -0.39 -4.96
N SER A 481 2.34 0.31 -6.06
CA SER A 481 3.43 0.68 -6.96
C SER A 481 3.84 2.15 -6.84
N THR A 482 4.40 2.73 -7.91
CA THR A 482 5.06 4.03 -7.90
C THR A 482 4.15 5.13 -7.41
N ASP A 483 4.68 5.98 -6.53
CA ASP A 483 4.02 7.16 -5.99
C ASP A 483 2.66 6.85 -5.30
N VAL A 484 2.47 5.63 -4.80
CA VAL A 484 1.30 5.22 -3.99
C VAL A 484 1.51 5.58 -2.52
N VAL A 485 0.61 6.39 -1.93
CA VAL A 485 0.86 7.09 -0.64
C VAL A 485 -0.27 7.03 0.39
N ASP A 486 0.05 6.93 1.68
CA ASP A 486 -0.90 7.05 2.80
C ASP A 486 -2.11 6.07 2.76
N ASN A 487 -2.02 4.94 2.05
CA ASN A 487 -3.11 3.96 1.98
C ASN A 487 -3.09 3.00 3.18
N ARG A 488 -4.26 2.43 3.51
CA ARG A 488 -4.43 1.52 4.66
C ARG A 488 -5.09 0.22 4.22
N ILE A 489 -4.43 -0.92 4.44
CA ILE A 489 -5.01 -2.26 4.26
C ILE A 489 -5.17 -2.87 5.65
N VAL A 490 -6.39 -3.21 6.05
CA VAL A 490 -6.73 -3.54 7.45
C VAL A 490 -7.64 -4.77 7.53
N ASP A 491 -7.48 -5.58 8.58
CA ASP A 491 -8.36 -6.73 8.89
C ASP A 491 -8.54 -7.68 7.69
N SER A 492 -7.45 -8.00 6.97
CA SER A 492 -7.48 -8.62 5.64
C SER A 492 -6.77 -10.00 5.59
N VAL A 493 -7.01 -10.77 4.53
CA VAL A 493 -6.40 -12.08 4.27
C VAL A 493 -5.82 -12.11 2.84
N VAL A 494 -4.54 -12.47 2.72
CA VAL A 494 -3.81 -12.58 1.45
C VAL A 494 -3.16 -13.96 1.37
N ALA A 495 -3.79 -14.89 0.65
CA ALA A 495 -3.41 -16.31 0.71
C ALA A 495 -3.41 -17.06 -0.62
N ASP A 496 -2.64 -18.16 -0.70
CA ASP A 496 -2.61 -19.07 -1.86
C ASP A 496 -2.30 -18.38 -3.21
N ASN A 497 -1.64 -17.22 -3.23
CA ASN A 497 -1.35 -16.47 -4.47
C ASN A 497 -0.09 -16.99 -5.16
N GLY A 498 -0.04 -16.91 -6.49
CA GLY A 498 1.09 -17.37 -7.29
C GLY A 498 2.32 -16.45 -7.21
N GLY A 499 2.10 -15.14 -7.09
CA GLY A 499 3.17 -14.16 -6.83
C GLY A 499 3.40 -13.94 -5.32
N PRO A 500 4.07 -12.84 -4.94
CA PRO A 500 4.15 -12.42 -3.54
C PRO A 500 2.76 -12.09 -2.96
N GLY A 501 2.60 -12.14 -1.65
CA GLY A 501 1.34 -11.72 -1.01
C GLY A 501 1.08 -10.22 -1.19
N ILE A 502 1.93 -9.38 -0.59
CA ILE A 502 1.85 -7.91 -0.72
C ILE A 502 3.18 -7.36 -1.25
N GLY A 503 3.12 -6.46 -2.22
CA GLY A 503 4.30 -5.84 -2.82
C GLY A 503 4.27 -4.32 -2.76
N PHE A 504 5.20 -3.71 -2.02
CA PHE A 504 5.54 -2.29 -2.05
C PHE A 504 6.59 -2.01 -3.13
N SER A 505 6.43 -0.96 -3.93
CA SER A 505 7.29 -0.67 -5.08
C SER A 505 7.34 0.82 -5.43
N ASP A 506 8.32 1.55 -4.88
CA ASP A 506 8.40 3.01 -4.94
C ASP A 506 7.13 3.70 -4.39
N SER A 507 6.59 3.11 -3.33
CA SER A 507 5.45 3.55 -2.52
C SER A 507 5.92 4.17 -1.20
N ARG A 508 5.08 4.92 -0.49
CA ARG A 508 5.42 5.48 0.83
C ARG A 508 4.26 5.65 1.81
N ASP A 509 4.57 5.64 3.10
CA ASP A 509 3.67 5.90 4.22
C ASP A 509 2.40 5.00 4.30
N ASN A 510 2.32 3.94 3.49
CA ASN A 510 1.18 3.01 3.50
C ASN A 510 1.25 2.08 4.72
N VAL A 511 0.10 1.58 5.18
CA VAL A 511 0.01 0.72 6.37
C VAL A 511 -0.77 -0.55 6.06
N VAL A 512 -0.14 -1.71 6.25
CA VAL A 512 -0.82 -3.01 6.34
C VAL A 512 -0.97 -3.35 7.82
N ARG A 513 -2.20 -3.62 8.27
CA ARG A 513 -2.55 -3.73 9.69
C ARG A 513 -3.48 -4.93 9.95
N ASP A 514 -3.27 -5.64 11.06
CA ASP A 514 -4.16 -6.74 11.51
C ASP A 514 -4.50 -7.75 10.38
N THR A 515 -3.52 -8.03 9.51
CA THR A 515 -3.68 -8.76 8.25
C THR A 515 -2.91 -10.07 8.28
N THR A 516 -3.47 -11.12 7.71
CA THR A 516 -2.83 -12.44 7.58
C THR A 516 -2.36 -12.66 6.14
N ILE A 517 -1.11 -13.07 5.97
CA ILE A 517 -0.44 -13.25 4.68
C ILE A 517 0.20 -14.65 4.66
N GLU A 518 -0.40 -15.60 3.97
CA GLU A 518 -0.05 -17.01 4.14
C GLU A 518 -0.03 -17.84 2.87
N ASP A 519 0.84 -18.85 2.84
CA ASP A 519 0.80 -19.93 1.85
C ASP A 519 0.91 -19.44 0.37
N ASN A 520 1.47 -18.23 0.14
CA ASN A 520 1.76 -17.69 -1.19
C ASN A 520 3.04 -18.34 -1.76
N VAL A 521 3.14 -18.50 -3.08
CA VAL A 521 4.23 -19.26 -3.72
C VAL A 521 5.57 -18.52 -3.69
N ALA A 522 5.56 -17.18 -3.70
CA ALA A 522 6.74 -16.32 -3.56
C ALA A 522 6.74 -15.65 -2.15
N PRO A 523 7.57 -14.62 -1.85
CA PRO A 523 7.59 -14.00 -0.53
C PRO A 523 6.24 -13.51 -0.02
N GLY A 524 5.99 -13.62 1.29
CA GLY A 524 4.76 -13.10 1.89
C GLY A 524 4.63 -11.59 1.66
N VAL A 525 5.68 -10.83 1.99
CA VAL A 525 5.78 -9.40 1.68
C VAL A 525 7.08 -9.10 0.94
N VAL A 526 7.00 -8.32 -0.14
CA VAL A 526 8.16 -7.75 -0.84
C VAL A 526 8.15 -6.22 -0.83
N GLY A 527 9.30 -5.61 -0.57
CA GLY A 527 9.50 -4.16 -0.71
C GLY A 527 10.68 -3.83 -1.62
N ASP A 528 10.49 -2.99 -2.64
CA ASP A 528 11.56 -2.43 -3.46
C ASP A 528 11.36 -0.92 -3.61
N PHE A 529 12.25 -0.12 -3.02
CA PHE A 529 12.04 1.33 -2.81
C PHE A 529 10.80 1.66 -1.96
N ALA A 530 10.46 0.83 -0.98
CA ALA A 530 9.49 1.19 0.06
C ALA A 530 9.93 2.47 0.80
N GLY A 531 9.00 3.27 1.31
CA GLY A 531 9.30 4.58 1.91
C GLY A 531 8.49 4.86 3.17
N ALA A 532 8.96 4.41 4.33
CA ALA A 532 8.21 4.50 5.60
C ALA A 532 6.83 3.81 5.58
N ASP A 533 6.63 2.88 4.63
CA ASP A 533 5.54 1.90 4.63
C ASP A 533 5.62 1.06 5.92
N ARG A 534 4.50 0.54 6.45
CA ARG A 534 4.47 -0.17 7.75
C ARG A 534 3.65 -1.46 7.74
N LEU A 535 4.18 -2.46 8.44
CA LEU A 535 3.49 -3.68 8.86
C LEU A 535 3.20 -3.61 10.36
N GLU A 536 1.92 -3.65 10.75
CA GLU A 536 1.46 -3.45 12.14
C GLU A 536 0.50 -4.58 12.58
N ARG A 537 0.94 -5.50 13.47
CA ARG A 537 0.18 -6.73 13.84
C ARG A 537 -0.21 -7.58 12.63
N VAL A 538 0.72 -7.75 11.71
CA VAL A 538 0.58 -8.64 10.55
C VAL A 538 1.04 -10.05 10.95
N THR A 539 0.39 -11.08 10.43
CA THR A 539 0.85 -12.48 10.54
C THR A 539 1.34 -12.95 9.17
N ILE A 540 2.56 -13.45 9.07
CA ILE A 540 3.14 -13.98 7.83
C ILE A 540 3.70 -15.38 8.06
N ARG A 541 3.20 -16.38 7.33
CA ARG A 541 3.60 -17.79 7.51
C ARG A 541 3.44 -18.63 6.24
N GLY A 542 4.20 -19.72 6.11
CA GLY A 542 3.98 -20.74 5.07
C GLY A 542 4.26 -20.32 3.62
N ASN A 543 4.74 -19.10 3.39
CA ASN A 543 5.07 -18.62 2.05
C ASN A 543 6.29 -19.40 1.49
N GLY A 544 6.31 -19.64 0.17
CA GLY A 544 7.26 -20.56 -0.51
C GLY A 544 8.70 -20.04 -0.66
N ASP A 545 8.96 -18.83 -0.17
CA ASP A 545 10.23 -18.12 -0.11
C ASP A 545 10.21 -17.26 1.18
N ALA A 546 11.15 -16.35 1.37
CA ALA A 546 11.22 -15.49 2.56
C ALA A 546 9.86 -14.88 2.97
N GLN A 547 9.49 -14.99 4.24
CA GLN A 547 8.25 -14.40 4.77
C GLN A 547 8.22 -12.87 4.54
N LEU A 548 9.35 -12.19 4.74
CA LEU A 548 9.54 -10.78 4.38
C LEU A 548 10.83 -10.61 3.58
N ARG A 549 10.77 -9.92 2.44
CA ARG A 549 11.93 -9.52 1.63
C ARG A 549 11.89 -8.02 1.34
N VAL A 550 12.85 -7.26 1.88
CA VAL A 550 13.02 -5.84 1.53
C VAL A 550 14.32 -5.68 0.75
N LYS A 551 14.18 -5.45 -0.56
CA LYS A 551 15.28 -5.28 -1.50
C LYS A 551 16.01 -3.96 -1.23
N ARG A 552 15.25 -2.85 -1.11
CA ARG A 552 15.74 -1.48 -0.89
C ARG A 552 14.65 -0.63 -0.22
N GLY A 553 15.04 0.36 0.58
CA GLY A 553 14.14 1.41 1.07
C GLY A 553 13.91 1.39 2.57
N GLU A 554 12.83 2.01 3.02
CA GLU A 554 12.48 2.19 4.43
C GLU A 554 11.15 1.45 4.72
N LEU A 555 11.19 0.44 5.60
CA LEU A 555 9.99 -0.32 6.02
C LEU A 555 9.90 -0.37 7.55
N GLY A 556 8.71 -0.11 8.10
CA GLY A 556 8.38 -0.26 9.50
C GLY A 556 7.73 -1.60 9.82
N VAL A 557 8.11 -2.17 10.97
CA VAL A 557 7.63 -3.47 11.44
C VAL A 557 7.34 -3.39 12.93
N THR A 558 6.09 -3.63 13.31
CA THR A 558 5.60 -3.62 14.69
C THR A 558 4.67 -4.80 14.93
N GLU A 559 5.00 -5.65 15.91
CA GLU A 559 4.21 -6.82 16.30
C GLU A 559 3.95 -7.79 15.13
N LEU A 560 4.92 -7.96 14.23
CA LEU A 560 4.84 -8.88 13.10
C LEU A 560 5.00 -10.32 13.59
N ALA A 561 3.94 -11.12 13.53
CA ALA A 561 4.04 -12.56 13.73
C ALA A 561 4.65 -13.21 12.47
N VAL A 562 5.69 -14.01 12.66
CA VAL A 562 6.42 -14.69 11.58
C VAL A 562 6.42 -16.20 11.89
N GLY A 563 5.86 -17.01 11.00
CA GLY A 563 5.55 -18.41 11.30
C GLY A 563 4.44 -18.55 12.35
N ASP A 564 4.50 -19.62 13.13
CA ASP A 564 3.52 -19.97 14.17
C ASP A 564 3.97 -19.56 15.59
N ALA A 565 5.27 -19.32 15.80
CA ALA A 565 5.86 -19.24 17.15
C ALA A 565 6.69 -17.97 17.44
N LEU A 566 6.77 -17.00 16.53
CA LEU A 566 7.67 -15.85 16.66
C LEU A 566 6.94 -14.53 16.40
N THR A 567 7.31 -13.49 17.14
CA THR A 567 6.92 -12.09 16.90
C THR A 567 8.15 -11.19 16.80
N VAL A 568 8.11 -10.23 15.87
CA VAL A 568 9.22 -9.35 15.50
C VAL A 568 8.77 -7.89 15.50
N SER A 569 9.60 -6.99 16.03
CA SER A 569 9.42 -5.54 15.96
C SER A 569 10.77 -4.85 15.74
N PHE A 570 10.82 -3.79 14.92
CA PHE A 570 12.02 -2.95 14.84
C PHE A 570 12.07 -2.00 16.03
N VAL A 571 13.25 -1.82 16.63
CA VAL A 571 13.41 -1.06 17.90
C VAL A 571 13.05 0.42 17.72
N ASP A 572 13.45 1.01 16.60
CA ASP A 572 13.09 2.39 16.22
C ASP A 572 11.76 2.45 15.44
N GLY A 573 11.00 1.35 15.40
CA GLY A 573 9.77 1.17 14.62
C GLY A 573 9.99 1.00 13.11
N VAL A 574 11.08 1.54 12.58
CA VAL A 574 11.39 1.60 11.14
C VAL A 574 12.85 1.23 10.87
N ALA A 575 13.09 0.50 9.77
CA ALA A 575 14.42 0.15 9.28
C ALA A 575 14.73 0.88 7.97
N ASP A 576 15.72 1.78 7.99
CA ASP A 576 16.33 2.35 6.79
C ASP A 576 17.32 1.33 6.20
N LEU A 577 16.85 0.60 5.18
CA LEU A 577 17.64 -0.37 4.42
C LEU A 577 18.23 0.36 3.22
N GLY A 578 19.30 1.10 3.53
CA GLY A 578 19.90 2.11 2.67
C GLY A 578 20.12 1.68 1.21
N PHE A 579 19.83 2.60 0.30
CA PHE A 579 19.84 2.37 -1.15
C PHE A 579 21.20 1.87 -1.69
N GLY A 580 21.20 0.72 -2.36
CA GLY A 580 22.31 0.27 -3.21
C GLY A 580 23.09 -0.97 -2.77
N GLY A 581 22.57 -1.78 -1.86
CA GLY A 581 23.04 -3.16 -1.68
C GLY A 581 22.53 -4.08 -2.80
N ASP A 582 23.34 -5.06 -3.20
CA ASP A 582 22.90 -6.19 -4.05
C ASP A 582 22.20 -7.29 -3.20
N ASP A 583 22.41 -7.27 -1.87
CA ASP A 583 21.88 -8.25 -0.91
C ASP A 583 20.59 -7.70 -0.25
N PRO A 584 19.41 -8.31 -0.47
CA PRO A 584 18.17 -7.90 0.20
C PRO A 584 18.22 -8.20 1.70
N PHE A 585 17.46 -7.44 2.48
CA PHE A 585 17.11 -7.81 3.86
C PHE A 585 15.96 -8.80 3.85
N GLU A 586 16.08 -9.92 4.56
CA GLU A 586 15.02 -10.92 4.61
C GLU A 586 14.79 -11.50 6.00
N PHE A 587 13.54 -11.85 6.27
CA PHE A 587 13.13 -12.74 7.35
C PHE A 587 12.51 -14.01 6.79
N ASP A 588 12.92 -15.15 7.33
CA ASP A 588 12.30 -16.44 7.05
C ASP A 588 12.29 -17.34 8.28
N THR A 589 11.47 -18.39 8.31
CA THR A 589 11.48 -19.37 9.42
C THR A 589 12.21 -20.66 9.04
N LEU A 590 12.83 -21.28 10.04
CA LEU A 590 13.44 -22.60 9.92
C LEU A 590 12.86 -23.54 10.97
N GLU A 591 12.37 -24.69 10.52
CA GLU A 591 12.00 -25.80 11.41
C GLU A 591 13.21 -26.23 12.26
N ARG A 592 12.96 -26.65 13.51
CA ARG A 592 13.97 -27.14 14.46
C ARG A 592 14.89 -28.21 13.87
N GLU A 593 14.34 -29.11 13.07
CA GLU A 593 15.05 -30.22 12.42
C GLU A 593 15.96 -29.77 11.26
N SER A 594 15.77 -28.54 10.76
CA SER A 594 16.51 -27.92 9.65
C SER A 594 17.58 -26.93 10.12
N LEU A 595 17.82 -26.83 11.43
CA LEU A 595 18.86 -25.96 12.01
C LEU A 595 20.27 -26.31 11.50
N PRO A 596 21.12 -25.31 11.19
CA PRO A 596 22.46 -25.54 10.68
C PRO A 596 23.45 -26.02 11.77
N GLY A 597 24.34 -26.93 11.39
CA GLY A 597 25.42 -27.43 12.26
C GLY A 597 24.92 -28.26 13.45
N ASP A 598 25.75 -28.35 14.49
CA ASP A 598 25.39 -28.95 15.78
C ASP A 598 25.15 -27.82 16.80
N PRO A 599 23.90 -27.44 17.13
CA PRO A 599 23.62 -26.39 18.11
C PRO A 599 24.12 -26.79 19.52
N PRO A 600 24.65 -25.84 20.32
CA PRO A 600 25.29 -26.12 21.62
C PRO A 600 24.31 -26.41 22.77
N GLY A 601 23.02 -26.53 22.49
CA GLY A 601 21.94 -26.78 23.44
C GLY A 601 20.71 -27.34 22.73
N THR A 602 19.65 -27.63 23.49
CA THR A 602 18.39 -28.13 22.90
C THR A 602 17.52 -26.95 22.48
N PRO A 603 17.06 -26.85 21.22
CA PRO A 603 16.13 -25.81 20.81
C PRO A 603 14.80 -25.90 21.56
N VAL A 604 14.35 -24.77 22.11
CA VAL A 604 13.13 -24.69 22.93
C VAL A 604 11.98 -23.91 22.27
N ALA A 605 12.22 -23.21 21.17
CA ALA A 605 11.15 -22.71 20.29
C ALA A 605 10.89 -23.70 19.13
N ARG A 606 9.66 -23.73 18.59
CA ARG A 606 9.30 -24.64 17.47
C ARG A 606 10.05 -24.30 16.19
N GLU A 607 10.24 -23.01 15.96
CA GLU A 607 10.90 -22.44 14.80
C GLU A 607 12.08 -21.57 15.24
N ALA A 608 13.02 -21.37 14.31
CA ALA A 608 14.08 -20.38 14.39
C ALA A 608 13.84 -19.27 13.36
N LEU A 609 14.34 -18.06 13.64
CA LEU A 609 14.34 -16.97 12.69
C LEU A 609 15.62 -17.01 11.86
N SER A 610 15.51 -17.05 10.54
CA SER A 610 16.59 -16.70 9.63
C SER A 610 16.53 -15.20 9.33
N VAL A 611 17.64 -14.50 9.50
CA VAL A 611 17.78 -13.08 9.11
C VAL A 611 18.98 -12.93 8.17
N SER A 612 18.76 -12.44 6.96
CA SER A 612 19.82 -12.14 5.98
C SER A 612 19.81 -10.65 5.59
N GLY A 613 20.91 -10.19 4.99
CA GLY A 613 21.09 -8.78 4.60
C GLY A 613 21.55 -7.88 5.74
N ALA A 614 20.95 -6.69 5.84
CA ALA A 614 21.43 -5.62 6.72
C ALA A 614 21.19 -5.86 8.23
N ALA A 615 22.07 -5.29 9.04
CA ALA A 615 22.02 -5.31 10.49
C ALA A 615 20.98 -4.30 11.04
N VAL A 616 19.74 -4.77 11.27
CA VAL A 616 18.65 -3.97 11.84
C VAL A 616 18.45 -4.29 13.33
N PRO A 617 18.47 -3.30 14.25
CA PRO A 617 18.09 -3.48 15.64
C PRO A 617 16.65 -3.98 15.78
N THR A 618 16.49 -5.23 16.21
CA THR A 618 15.23 -5.97 16.15
C THR A 618 14.91 -6.58 17.51
N GLU A 619 13.71 -6.32 18.03
CA GLU A 619 13.14 -7.02 19.18
C GLU A 619 12.43 -8.30 18.70
N LEU A 620 12.74 -9.41 19.37
CA LEU A 620 12.22 -10.75 19.08
C LEU A 620 11.47 -11.29 20.30
N SER A 621 10.36 -11.97 20.08
CA SER A 621 9.63 -12.74 21.07
C SER A 621 9.32 -14.15 20.54
N PHE A 622 9.89 -15.18 21.14
CA PHE A 622 9.65 -16.58 20.78
C PHE A 622 8.69 -17.24 21.77
N GLU A 623 7.65 -17.93 21.31
CA GLU A 623 6.91 -18.91 22.10
C GLU A 623 7.81 -20.12 22.41
N LEU A 624 8.01 -20.41 23.70
CA LEU A 624 8.75 -21.57 24.14
C LEU A 624 7.82 -22.78 24.31
N ASP A 625 8.34 -23.96 23.96
CA ASP A 625 7.81 -25.22 24.44
C ASP A 625 7.81 -25.20 25.98
N GLY A 626 6.62 -25.34 26.59
CA GLY A 626 6.36 -25.16 28.03
C GLY A 626 7.02 -26.19 28.98
N THR A 627 8.12 -26.82 28.55
CA THR A 627 9.01 -27.68 29.32
C THR A 627 10.37 -27.05 29.63
N ALA A 628 10.73 -25.93 28.99
CA ALA A 628 12.01 -25.26 29.20
C ALA A 628 12.16 -24.67 30.61
N ASP A 629 13.36 -24.76 31.20
CA ASP A 629 13.70 -24.03 32.43
C ASP A 629 14.01 -22.56 32.09
N PRO A 630 13.20 -21.57 32.53
CA PRO A 630 13.39 -20.17 32.16
C PRO A 630 14.73 -19.58 32.60
N ASP A 631 15.37 -20.15 33.64
CA ASP A 631 16.69 -19.72 34.11
C ASP A 631 17.85 -20.32 33.28
N ALA A 632 17.56 -21.19 32.29
CA ALA A 632 18.55 -21.91 31.48
C ALA A 632 18.43 -21.66 29.96
N VAL A 633 17.54 -20.77 29.51
CA VAL A 633 17.34 -20.45 28.08
C VAL A 633 18.16 -19.22 27.67
N ASP A 634 18.98 -19.39 26.63
CA ASP A 634 19.80 -18.36 26.02
C ASP A 634 19.46 -18.17 24.53
N LEU A 635 19.61 -16.96 23.99
CA LEU A 635 19.54 -16.76 22.53
C LEU A 635 20.87 -17.10 21.88
N TRP A 636 20.82 -18.00 20.90
CA TRP A 636 21.97 -18.37 20.07
C TRP A 636 21.74 -17.96 18.62
N ARG A 637 22.84 -17.61 17.96
CA ARG A 637 22.96 -17.22 16.55
C ARG A 637 23.94 -18.14 15.85
N TYR A 638 23.57 -18.67 14.70
CA TYR A 638 24.52 -19.22 13.73
C TYR A 638 24.87 -18.13 12.71
N ASP A 639 26.16 -17.85 12.53
CA ASP A 639 26.63 -16.76 11.66
C ASP A 639 26.99 -17.21 10.23
N GLY A 640 26.93 -18.51 9.96
CA GLY A 640 27.39 -19.14 8.73
C GLY A 640 28.47 -20.19 8.97
N ASP A 641 29.31 -20.00 9.99
CA ASP A 641 30.43 -20.87 10.36
C ASP A 641 30.24 -21.52 11.74
N ASP A 642 29.86 -20.76 12.78
CA ASP A 642 29.81 -21.21 14.17
C ASP A 642 28.55 -20.71 14.92
N TRP A 643 28.24 -21.37 16.05
CA TRP A 643 27.17 -20.95 16.97
C TRP A 643 27.70 -20.00 18.06
N HIS A 644 27.02 -18.87 18.23
CA HIS A 644 27.39 -17.79 19.15
C HIS A 644 26.21 -17.38 20.04
N ARG A 645 26.45 -17.23 21.35
CA ARG A 645 25.47 -16.71 22.31
C ARG A 645 25.36 -15.19 22.11
N VAL A 646 24.14 -14.69 21.83
CA VAL A 646 23.91 -13.28 21.46
C VAL A 646 23.68 -12.40 22.68
N ALA A 647 22.71 -12.77 23.52
CA ALA A 647 22.22 -11.92 24.61
C ALA A 647 21.65 -12.75 25.77
N ASP A 648 21.61 -12.13 26.95
CA ASP A 648 20.74 -12.54 28.05
C ASP A 648 19.32 -12.06 27.68
N GLY A 649 18.45 -12.94 27.21
CA GLY A 649 17.04 -12.62 27.05
C GLY A 649 16.28 -12.76 28.36
N THR A 650 14.98 -12.44 28.33
CA THR A 650 14.08 -12.66 29.47
C THR A 650 12.96 -13.60 29.10
N VAL A 651 12.78 -14.66 29.90
CA VAL A 651 11.60 -15.53 29.79
C VAL A 651 10.50 -15.03 30.72
N THR A 652 9.34 -14.68 30.15
CA THR A 652 8.14 -14.28 30.90
C THR A 652 6.91 -14.96 30.31
N ASP A 653 6.08 -15.59 31.15
CA ASP A 653 4.81 -16.24 30.77
C ASP A 653 4.88 -17.23 29.57
N GLY A 654 6.05 -17.84 29.35
CA GLY A 654 6.29 -18.80 28.26
C GLY A 654 6.86 -18.18 26.97
N GLN A 655 7.05 -16.86 26.93
CA GLN A 655 7.76 -16.19 25.84
C GLN A 655 9.20 -15.84 26.25
N PHE A 656 10.16 -16.05 25.35
CA PHE A 656 11.52 -15.56 25.45
C PHE A 656 11.67 -14.29 24.62
N THR A 657 12.05 -13.17 25.26
CA THR A 657 12.28 -11.89 24.57
C THR A 657 13.74 -11.46 24.60
N ALA A 658 14.22 -10.90 23.49
CA ALA A 658 15.57 -10.36 23.35
C ALA A 658 15.65 -9.32 22.22
N THR A 659 16.68 -8.47 22.25
CA THR A 659 17.04 -7.57 21.14
C THR A 659 18.29 -8.09 20.44
N VAL A 660 18.25 -8.15 19.11
CA VAL A 660 19.37 -8.51 18.24
C VAL A 660 19.77 -7.35 17.34
N ASN A 661 21.02 -7.35 16.87
CA ASN A 661 21.53 -6.33 15.94
C ASN A 661 22.25 -6.95 14.73
N ASP A 662 22.32 -8.28 14.64
CA ASP A 662 23.10 -8.99 13.63
C ASP A 662 22.25 -10.08 12.96
N GLY A 663 22.41 -10.26 11.64
CA GLY A 663 21.78 -11.34 10.88
C GLY A 663 22.40 -12.72 11.10
N GLY A 664 21.64 -13.78 10.84
CA GLY A 664 22.00 -15.19 11.05
C GLY A 664 20.77 -16.04 11.39
N VAL A 665 20.97 -17.30 11.75
CA VAL A 665 19.88 -18.15 12.27
C VAL A 665 19.80 -18.02 13.78
N LEU A 666 18.69 -17.48 14.28
CA LEU A 666 18.44 -17.10 15.67
C LEU A 666 17.43 -18.05 16.31
N VAL A 667 17.81 -18.67 17.43
CA VAL A 667 16.96 -19.63 18.15
C VAL A 667 17.25 -19.64 19.65
N PRO A 668 16.23 -19.68 20.53
CA PRO A 668 16.44 -19.91 21.95
C PRO A 668 16.81 -21.39 22.19
N LEU A 669 17.93 -21.62 22.88
CA LEU A 669 18.40 -22.95 23.27
C LEU A 669 18.42 -23.08 24.80
N GLU A 670 17.97 -24.22 25.32
CA GLU A 670 18.24 -24.63 26.70
C GLU A 670 19.70 -25.05 26.82
N SER A 671 20.45 -24.34 27.65
CA SER A 671 21.89 -24.52 27.84
C SER A 671 22.18 -25.83 28.58
N THR A 672 22.81 -26.78 27.89
CA THR A 672 23.33 -28.01 28.53
C THR A 672 24.70 -27.80 29.17
N LEU A 673 25.12 -26.55 29.39
CA LEU A 673 26.32 -26.26 30.17
C LEU A 673 26.04 -26.69 31.61
N ASP A 674 26.46 -27.93 31.91
CA ASP A 674 26.61 -28.42 33.28
C ASP A 674 27.17 -27.28 34.12
N THR A 675 26.53 -27.01 35.26
CA THR A 675 27.10 -26.17 36.30
C THR A 675 28.31 -26.90 36.89
N GLU A 676 29.40 -26.99 36.12
CA GLU A 676 30.69 -27.51 36.59
C GLU A 676 31.03 -26.67 37.82
N GLU A 677 31.03 -27.36 38.96
CA GLU A 677 31.02 -26.76 40.30
C GLU A 677 31.94 -25.54 40.33
N GLU A 678 31.42 -24.37 40.76
CA GLU A 678 32.26 -23.19 41.05
C GLU A 678 33.47 -23.66 41.86
N GLY A 679 34.63 -23.71 41.19
CA GLY A 679 35.74 -24.52 41.65
C GLY A 679 36.26 -24.00 42.98
N THR A 680 35.79 -24.61 44.07
CA THR A 680 36.13 -24.17 45.42
C THR A 680 37.65 -24.11 45.54
N THR A 681 38.17 -22.89 45.67
CA THR A 681 39.61 -22.65 45.64
C THR A 681 40.19 -23.10 46.97
N GLU A 682 40.49 -24.40 47.08
CA GLU A 682 41.10 -24.99 48.27
C GLU A 682 42.41 -24.25 48.57
N THR A 683 42.38 -23.52 49.68
CA THR A 683 43.50 -22.70 50.16
C THR A 683 44.65 -23.60 50.61
N THR A 684 45.47 -24.03 49.65
CA THR A 684 46.63 -24.87 49.92
C THR A 684 47.72 -24.01 50.55
N THR A 685 47.84 -24.07 51.88
CA THR A 685 48.77 -23.26 52.67
C THR A 685 50.21 -23.79 52.56
N GLY A 686 50.87 -23.52 51.43
CA GLY A 686 52.26 -23.90 51.17
C GLY A 686 53.26 -22.85 51.67
N THR A 687 53.81 -23.03 52.87
CA THR A 687 54.90 -22.21 53.43
C THR A 687 56.21 -22.34 52.65
N PRO A 688 56.83 -21.24 52.17
CA PRO A 688 58.25 -21.18 51.84
C PRO A 688 59.04 -20.52 52.98
N GLU A 689 60.20 -21.09 53.31
CA GLU A 689 61.12 -20.52 54.32
C GLU A 689 61.81 -19.24 53.80
N ALA A 690 61.97 -18.24 54.68
CA ALA A 690 62.92 -17.15 54.48
C ALA A 690 64.34 -17.60 54.88
N PRO A 691 65.39 -17.09 54.21
CA PRO A 691 66.18 -15.96 54.74
C PRO A 691 66.59 -14.96 53.62
N GLU A 692 67.18 -13.78 53.83
CA GLU A 692 67.58 -12.95 54.98
C GLU A 692 67.76 -11.51 54.45
N ASP A 693 67.57 -10.47 55.29
CA ASP A 693 68.19 -9.13 55.32
C ASP A 693 68.38 -8.28 54.01
N ASN A 694 68.26 -6.95 53.98
CA ASN A 694 68.39 -5.95 55.04
C ASN A 694 67.81 -4.56 54.64
N GLU A 695 67.41 -3.75 55.64
CA GLU A 695 67.39 -2.25 55.73
C GLU A 695 66.87 -1.35 54.55
N THR A 696 66.31 -0.15 54.73
CA THR A 696 65.60 0.59 55.81
C THR A 696 65.26 1.99 55.24
N ALA A 697 64.06 2.54 55.53
CA ALA A 697 63.74 3.98 55.77
C ALA A 697 62.37 4.47 55.23
N THR A 698 61.37 4.43 56.10
CA THR A 698 60.30 5.47 56.25
C THR A 698 60.86 6.55 57.23
N PRO A 699 60.28 7.76 57.45
CA PRO A 699 58.94 8.29 57.14
C PRO A 699 58.97 9.73 56.48
N ALA A 700 57.90 10.52 56.29
CA ALA A 700 56.56 10.53 56.90
C ALA A 700 55.45 11.21 56.06
N THR A 701 54.22 10.78 56.37
CA THR A 701 52.90 11.47 56.46
C THR A 701 52.96 12.96 56.89
N PRO A 702 51.89 13.81 56.81
CA PRO A 702 50.46 13.42 56.78
C PRO A 702 49.43 14.31 56.01
N GLU A 703 48.13 13.92 56.07
CA GLU A 703 46.89 14.76 56.18
C GLU A 703 46.61 15.82 55.06
N ASP A 704 45.46 16.44 54.82
CA ASP A 704 43.99 16.26 55.08
C ASP A 704 43.28 17.34 54.21
N ASP A 705 41.99 17.34 53.83
CA ASP A 705 40.90 16.35 53.77
C ASP A 705 39.70 16.99 52.98
N GLN A 706 38.69 16.21 52.59
CA GLN A 706 37.31 16.60 52.22
C GLN A 706 36.97 17.46 50.96
N THR A 707 36.17 16.83 50.07
CA THR A 707 34.88 17.30 49.46
C THR A 707 34.74 18.72 48.86
N ALA A 708 34.38 18.81 47.57
CA ALA A 708 32.99 19.09 47.11
C ALA A 708 32.83 19.40 45.60
N THR A 709 31.72 18.90 45.07
CA THR A 709 30.98 19.14 43.82
C THR A 709 31.04 20.55 43.17
N ALA A 710 31.15 20.63 41.83
CA ALA A 710 30.22 21.37 40.92
C ALA A 710 30.65 21.41 39.43
N THR A 711 29.65 21.44 38.55
CA THR A 711 29.69 21.44 37.07
C THR A 711 30.04 22.80 36.44
N ALA A 712 30.74 22.83 35.29
CA ALA A 712 30.63 23.91 34.29
C ALA A 712 31.22 23.51 32.90
N THR A 713 30.57 23.97 31.83
CA THR A 713 30.84 23.76 30.39
C THR A 713 32.13 24.44 29.89
N PRO A 714 32.85 23.88 28.88
CA PRO A 714 33.93 24.58 28.17
C PRO A 714 33.40 25.40 26.98
N GLY A 715 33.96 26.60 26.78
CA GLY A 715 33.68 27.46 25.63
C GLY A 715 34.80 27.46 24.57
N THR A 716 34.46 28.06 23.43
CA THR A 716 35.26 28.30 22.21
C THR A 716 36.63 28.93 22.44
N PRO A 717 37.64 28.63 21.59
CA PRO A 717 38.79 29.50 21.34
C PRO A 717 38.74 30.19 19.96
N GLU A 718 39.05 31.49 19.93
CA GLU A 718 39.23 32.30 18.72
C GLU A 718 40.58 32.05 18.00
N GLU A 719 40.68 32.66 16.82
CA GLU A 719 41.76 32.62 15.83
C GLU A 719 43.16 33.07 16.30
N THR A 720 44.18 32.82 15.45
CA THR A 720 45.20 33.84 15.14
C THR A 720 45.75 33.67 13.71
N GLU A 721 45.68 34.73 12.90
CA GLU A 721 46.22 34.81 11.52
C GLU A 721 47.77 34.84 11.42
N THR A 722 48.31 34.48 10.24
CA THR A 722 49.01 35.40 9.28
C THR A 722 50.08 34.69 8.43
N GLY A 723 50.15 34.95 7.11
CA GLY A 723 51.23 34.44 6.26
C GLY A 723 51.07 34.66 4.74
N THR A 724 51.38 35.86 4.25
CA THR A 724 51.25 36.25 2.83
C THR A 724 52.32 35.67 1.88
N GLY A 725 51.97 35.37 0.62
CA GLY A 725 53.00 35.18 -0.44
C GLY A 725 52.63 34.52 -1.78
N THR A 726 52.04 35.28 -2.70
CA THR A 726 51.99 35.02 -4.17
C THR A 726 52.73 36.23 -4.83
N PRO A 727 53.37 36.18 -6.03
CA PRO A 727 53.02 35.32 -7.19
C PRO A 727 54.13 34.84 -8.16
N GLY A 728 53.73 33.98 -9.11
CA GLY A 728 54.10 34.13 -10.54
C GLY A 728 54.87 32.97 -11.21
N GLY A 729 54.53 32.68 -12.47
CA GLY A 729 55.49 32.09 -13.43
C GLY A 729 55.06 30.90 -14.30
N ASP A 730 54.22 31.16 -15.31
CA ASP A 730 54.46 30.80 -16.72
C ASP A 730 54.77 29.36 -17.21
N THR A 731 53.88 28.91 -18.11
CA THR A 731 54.13 28.35 -19.48
C THR A 731 54.49 26.86 -19.75
N ASN A 732 53.76 26.32 -20.75
CA ASN A 732 54.20 25.45 -21.88
C ASN A 732 54.73 24.02 -21.59
N GLU A 733 54.65 23.02 -22.49
CA GLU A 733 53.89 22.77 -23.74
C GLU A 733 54.03 21.27 -24.10
N THR A 734 52.98 20.69 -24.71
CA THR A 734 52.95 19.85 -25.95
C THR A 734 53.90 18.63 -26.18
N GLU A 735 53.44 17.75 -27.10
CA GLU A 735 54.10 16.60 -27.77
C GLU A 735 54.19 15.30 -26.92
N ALA A 736 53.52 14.16 -27.18
CA ALA A 736 53.10 13.40 -28.39
C ALA A 736 54.11 12.36 -28.94
N SER A 737 53.56 11.21 -29.39
CA SER A 737 54.07 10.25 -30.40
C SER A 737 54.72 8.90 -29.99
N GLY A 738 54.43 7.84 -30.79
CA GLY A 738 55.08 6.51 -30.84
C GLY A 738 54.41 5.43 -29.96
N THR A 739 53.62 4.44 -30.42
CA THR A 739 53.45 3.66 -31.68
C THR A 739 54.39 2.46 -31.89
N GLU A 740 53.76 1.31 -32.22
CA GLU A 740 54.23 0.05 -32.86
C GLU A 740 54.76 -1.15 -32.04
N GLU A 741 53.96 -2.23 -32.12
CA GLU A 741 54.24 -3.67 -32.38
C GLU A 741 55.31 -4.48 -31.59
N GLY A 742 54.96 -5.75 -31.31
CA GLY A 742 55.96 -6.83 -31.23
C GLY A 742 55.67 -8.02 -30.30
N THR A 743 54.84 -8.97 -30.75
CA THR A 743 54.97 -10.45 -30.59
C THR A 743 55.80 -11.05 -29.42
N GLU A 744 55.22 -11.97 -28.64
CA GLU A 744 55.39 -13.45 -28.78
C GLU A 744 54.70 -14.23 -27.64
N THR A 745 54.21 -15.44 -27.94
CA THR A 745 53.61 -16.40 -26.99
C THR A 745 54.61 -17.49 -26.62
N PRO A 746 54.73 -17.81 -25.32
CA PRO A 746 54.67 -19.22 -24.87
C PRO A 746 53.84 -19.34 -23.58
N GLY A 747 53.27 -20.49 -23.20
CA GLY A 747 53.26 -21.83 -23.77
C GLY A 747 52.58 -22.74 -22.73
N ALA A 748 51.81 -23.74 -23.16
CA ALA A 748 51.01 -24.57 -22.25
C ALA A 748 51.89 -25.47 -21.34
N ASP A 749 51.39 -25.77 -20.14
CA ASP A 749 51.84 -26.89 -19.32
C ASP A 749 50.60 -27.59 -18.73
N ASP A 750 50.62 -28.93 -18.70
CA ASP A 750 49.45 -29.76 -18.44
C ASP A 750 49.23 -29.98 -16.93
N SER A 751 47.96 -29.98 -16.49
CA SER A 751 47.57 -30.60 -15.22
C SER A 751 46.19 -31.23 -15.34
N GLU A 752 46.14 -32.56 -15.40
CA GLU A 752 44.90 -33.33 -15.30
C GLU A 752 44.34 -33.24 -13.87
N THR A 753 43.03 -33.00 -13.75
CA THR A 753 42.28 -33.18 -12.50
C THR A 753 41.04 -34.00 -12.82
N ALA A 754 40.78 -35.05 -12.03
CA ALA A 754 39.76 -36.06 -12.33
C ALA A 754 38.34 -35.58 -12.01
N THR A 755 37.40 -35.90 -12.90
CA THR A 755 35.95 -35.72 -12.72
C THR A 755 35.37 -36.77 -11.77
N PRO A 756 34.56 -36.40 -10.75
CA PRO A 756 33.70 -37.36 -10.05
C PRO A 756 32.44 -37.66 -10.87
N GLU A 757 31.92 -38.88 -10.76
CA GLU A 757 30.70 -39.33 -11.44
C GLU A 757 29.46 -38.66 -10.81
N THR A 758 28.61 -38.05 -11.64
CA THR A 758 27.27 -37.57 -11.25
C THR A 758 26.29 -38.75 -11.25
N ALA A 759 25.52 -38.90 -10.17
CA ALA A 759 24.43 -39.87 -10.12
C ALA A 759 23.16 -39.29 -10.76
N ASP A 760 22.46 -40.09 -11.56
CA ASP A 760 21.19 -39.71 -12.19
C ASP A 760 20.08 -39.56 -11.14
N SER A 761 19.37 -38.43 -11.19
CA SER A 761 18.09 -38.22 -10.52
C SER A 761 17.10 -37.69 -11.56
N GLU A 762 16.18 -38.53 -12.00
CA GLU A 762 15.15 -38.15 -12.98
C GLU A 762 14.05 -37.34 -12.28
N THR A 763 14.00 -36.03 -12.56
CA THR A 763 12.90 -35.16 -12.13
C THR A 763 11.72 -35.33 -13.10
N ALA A 764 10.58 -35.78 -12.61
CA ALA A 764 9.37 -35.95 -13.42
C ALA A 764 8.52 -34.66 -13.42
N THR A 765 8.25 -34.14 -14.62
CA THR A 765 7.32 -33.03 -14.86
C THR A 765 5.88 -33.48 -14.65
N PRO A 766 5.00 -32.70 -13.98
CA PRO A 766 3.57 -32.95 -14.00
C PRO A 766 2.96 -32.44 -15.32
N GLU A 767 2.40 -33.35 -16.13
CA GLU A 767 1.56 -32.98 -17.27
C GLU A 767 0.08 -32.87 -16.86
N THR A 768 -0.63 -31.99 -17.55
CA THR A 768 -1.99 -31.51 -17.27
C THR A 768 -3.08 -32.58 -17.46
N ALA A 769 -4.14 -32.51 -16.65
CA ALA A 769 -5.31 -33.38 -16.77
C ALA A 769 -6.49 -32.66 -17.43
N ASP A 770 -6.88 -33.10 -18.63
CA ASP A 770 -8.08 -32.64 -19.32
C ASP A 770 -9.37 -33.11 -18.60
N SER A 771 -10.33 -32.20 -18.46
CA SER A 771 -11.65 -32.47 -17.87
C SER A 771 -12.72 -32.63 -18.95
N GLU A 772 -13.05 -33.88 -19.32
CA GLU A 772 -14.19 -34.16 -20.22
C GLU A 772 -15.47 -34.57 -19.48
N THR A 773 -16.59 -34.01 -19.94
CA THR A 773 -17.87 -33.98 -19.25
C THR A 773 -18.69 -35.26 -19.45
N ALA A 774 -19.06 -35.94 -18.35
CA ALA A 774 -19.91 -37.12 -18.43
C ALA A 774 -21.42 -36.78 -18.54
N THR A 775 -22.03 -37.10 -19.68
CA THR A 775 -23.49 -36.98 -19.88
C THR A 775 -24.23 -38.14 -19.20
N PRO A 776 -25.28 -37.90 -18.38
CA PRO A 776 -26.06 -39.00 -17.79
C PRO A 776 -27.07 -39.60 -18.79
N GLU A 777 -26.99 -40.91 -19.02
CA GLU A 777 -27.97 -41.65 -19.83
C GLU A 777 -29.36 -41.72 -19.17
N THR A 778 -30.38 -41.79 -20.03
CA THR A 778 -31.80 -41.82 -19.70
C THR A 778 -32.25 -43.11 -19.02
N ALA A 779 -33.14 -43.01 -18.02
CA ALA A 779 -33.93 -44.12 -17.51
C ALA A 779 -35.44 -43.80 -17.62
N ASP A 780 -36.18 -44.65 -18.33
CA ASP A 780 -37.62 -44.50 -18.56
C ASP A 780 -38.46 -44.62 -17.27
N SER A 781 -39.55 -43.85 -17.19
CA SER A 781 -40.72 -44.22 -16.39
C SER A 781 -42.00 -43.73 -17.05
N GLU A 782 -42.97 -44.63 -17.19
CA GLU A 782 -44.14 -44.45 -18.06
C GLU A 782 -45.23 -43.52 -17.50
N THR A 783 -46.02 -43.01 -18.45
CA THR A 783 -47.08 -42.03 -18.33
C THR A 783 -48.30 -42.49 -17.50
N ALA A 784 -48.90 -41.57 -16.75
CA ALA A 784 -50.30 -41.69 -16.31
C ALA A 784 -51.03 -40.33 -16.34
N THR A 785 -51.78 -40.07 -17.41
CA THR A 785 -52.66 -38.90 -17.59
C THR A 785 -54.04 -39.15 -16.97
N PRO A 786 -54.70 -38.12 -16.41
CA PRO A 786 -55.92 -37.59 -17.05
C PRO A 786 -55.95 -36.03 -17.04
N GLU A 787 -56.17 -35.37 -18.18
CA GLU A 787 -57.49 -34.87 -18.64
C GLU A 787 -58.25 -34.09 -17.54
N ALA A 788 -58.24 -32.75 -17.50
CA ALA A 788 -58.72 -31.73 -18.45
C ALA A 788 -60.13 -31.19 -18.12
N ASN A 789 -60.19 -29.87 -17.88
CA ASN A 789 -61.28 -28.89 -18.12
C ASN A 789 -61.10 -27.69 -17.16
N GLU A 790 -61.43 -26.43 -17.42
CA GLU A 790 -61.81 -25.60 -18.57
C GLU A 790 -62.19 -24.21 -17.95
N SER A 791 -62.35 -23.16 -18.77
CA SER A 791 -62.79 -21.79 -18.44
C SER A 791 -61.67 -20.85 -17.94
N GLU A 792 -61.14 -19.93 -18.75
CA GLU A 792 -61.77 -18.78 -19.46
C GLU A 792 -62.33 -17.67 -18.54
N THR A 793 -61.55 -16.58 -18.45
CA THR A 793 -61.86 -15.24 -19.01
C THR A 793 -62.46 -14.11 -18.11
N GLU A 794 -61.62 -13.08 -17.97
CA GLU A 794 -61.88 -11.61 -17.87
C GLU A 794 -62.44 -10.89 -16.61
N THR A 795 -61.62 -9.91 -16.16
CA THR A 795 -61.96 -8.54 -15.67
C THR A 795 -63.00 -8.32 -14.57
N ALA A 796 -62.61 -7.63 -13.49
CA ALA A 796 -62.61 -6.15 -13.46
C ALA A 796 -62.34 -5.58 -12.05
N THR A 797 -61.55 -4.51 -11.97
CA THR A 797 -61.48 -3.54 -10.86
C THR A 797 -62.86 -2.87 -10.61
N PRO A 798 -63.13 -2.28 -9.42
CA PRO A 798 -62.33 -1.21 -8.79
C PRO A 798 -61.67 -1.58 -7.45
#